data_AF-A0A7C7RKT4-F1
#
_entry.id   AF-A0A7C7RKT4-F1
#
_cell.length_a   1.000
_cell.length_b   1.000
_cell.length_c   1.000
_cell.angle_alpha   90.00
_cell.angle_beta   90.00
_cell.angle_gamma   90.00
#
_symmetry.space_group_name_H-M   'P 1'
#
loop_
_entity.id
_entity.type
_entity.pdbx_description
1 polymer ?
#
loop_
_entity_poly.entity_id
_entity_poly.type
_entity_poly.pdbx_seq_one_letter_code
_entity_poly.pdbx_strand_id
1 'polypeptide(L)'
;MWIFCCGMIRAGSTLQYQVVAHLVEKAGLGRRAGYFTRESFSDFFHTVKTEDGWNVVKMHDYFELVRLLLAEDKARAFYSFRDIRDVAVSSMRKFGMSFEELMEKEWLNHAIATGEKWRSCSNILVSKYEDLVRNPGREFCRMARHIGIELSEEYRDHLVGEYSLERQRQRIEELNRENLVVQDEMLYDDFSQLHVDHIHKGEIGGWKNILSHREAEILSLRYRDWLCENGYAVQFNKMETTYVPHAGWFEHEPDDEVARLVREGHFEGFEQAFWWLYLRDKDIVLDVGAHWGLYSVLASRATGGCGRIYAFEPNAGTIPVLKKNIDANTTGEITVLDCACSSREGRACFNLLDSGYSSHSYLSDSRADSGNCVETVTVDSLMEREGIEKADLVKIDVEGHELEVLRGSAGSIREKRLPLLMVEFNEHNLNRSGKTTLDLYSELRDLGYHVCRFDIYSMALKPVRVAEQISYENLFACLDPEQVNGRLEGAPENRRRIALDLIEKARATDRIKELQHLETYKKKAELTEAFRVWAETAQGALETEKARCLELKSWAEKAQAAFEQERETSGQLRQRIHDLQAALEEHQSISVEMKAWANKDQGDYEDAVELNRKYLSRIRDLEKQAGRLKQNQRVLLKGLEDMERRSVDLAAGIRDTGLLALVRNRVFNRG
;
A
#
# COMPACT_ATOMS: atom_id res chain seq x y z
N MET A 1 -17.47 -0.54 46.97
CA MET A 1 -17.34 -1.04 45.58
C MET A 1 -16.43 -0.11 44.78
N TRP A 2 -15.94 -0.52 43.61
CA TRP A 2 -14.89 0.23 42.89
C TRP A 2 -15.29 0.64 41.47
N ILE A 3 -14.92 1.85 41.06
CA ILE A 3 -15.00 2.27 39.67
C ILE A 3 -13.59 2.60 39.18
N PHE A 4 -13.12 1.86 38.18
CA PHE A 4 -11.81 2.08 37.58
C PHE A 4 -11.97 2.89 36.28
N CYS A 5 -11.55 4.15 36.31
CA CYS A 5 -11.40 4.99 35.13
C CYS A 5 -9.98 4.83 34.59
N CYS A 6 -9.86 4.05 33.54
CA CYS A 6 -8.59 3.67 32.93
C CYS A 6 -8.57 4.02 31.44
N GLY A 7 -7.41 3.86 30.82
CA GLY A 7 -7.30 4.13 29.39
C GLY A 7 -5.88 3.96 28.90
N MET A 8 -5.77 3.84 27.59
CA MET A 8 -4.49 4.07 26.92
C MET A 8 -3.97 5.45 27.34
N ILE A 9 -2.69 5.52 27.69
CA ILE A 9 -2.09 6.78 28.10
C ILE A 9 -2.27 7.78 26.93
N ARG A 10 -2.71 9.00 27.26
CA ARG A 10 -3.07 10.06 26.28
C ARG A 10 -4.36 9.82 25.47
N ALA A 11 -5.25 8.93 25.93
CA ALA A 11 -6.55 8.67 25.28
C ALA A 11 -7.79 9.24 26.01
N GLY A 12 -7.63 10.24 26.88
CA GLY A 12 -8.77 10.93 27.52
C GLY A 12 -9.29 10.33 28.82
N SER A 13 -8.53 9.44 29.48
CA SER A 13 -8.92 8.83 30.77
C SER A 13 -9.21 9.84 31.89
N THR A 14 -8.65 11.06 31.82
CA THR A 14 -8.90 12.11 32.82
C THR A 14 -10.26 12.76 32.67
N LEU A 15 -10.68 13.05 31.42
CA LEU A 15 -12.03 13.52 31.15
C LEU A 15 -13.06 12.48 31.60
N GLN A 16 -12.80 11.21 31.28
CA GLN A 16 -13.62 10.08 31.72
C GLN A 16 -13.71 10.02 33.25
N TYR A 17 -12.58 10.10 33.96
CA TYR A 17 -12.53 10.13 35.42
C TYR A 17 -13.36 11.27 36.01
N GLN A 18 -13.17 12.48 35.52
CA GLN A 18 -13.89 13.66 36.03
C GLN A 18 -15.41 13.53 35.88
N VAL A 19 -15.87 13.11 34.70
CA VAL A 19 -17.30 12.94 34.42
C VAL A 19 -17.89 11.84 35.29
N VAL A 20 -17.24 10.68 35.37
CA VAL A 20 -17.73 9.55 36.16
C VAL A 20 -17.74 9.88 37.65
N ALA A 21 -16.68 10.51 38.17
CA ALA A 21 -16.61 10.98 39.56
C ALA A 21 -17.76 11.96 39.88
N HIS A 22 -17.97 12.94 39.00
CA HIS A 22 -19.05 13.92 39.14
C HIS A 22 -20.43 13.25 39.18
N LEU A 23 -20.68 12.30 38.29
CA LEU A 23 -21.95 11.56 38.24
C LEU A 23 -22.22 10.80 39.53
N VAL A 24 -21.20 10.08 40.03
CA VAL A 24 -21.28 9.29 41.27
C VAL A 24 -21.54 10.18 42.48
N GLU A 25 -20.81 11.29 42.60
CA GLU A 25 -20.96 12.25 43.70
C GLU A 25 -22.32 12.94 43.67
N LYS A 26 -22.75 13.40 42.48
CA LYS A 26 -24.04 14.07 42.32
C LYS A 26 -25.21 13.16 42.66
N ALA A 27 -25.11 11.88 42.34
CA ALA A 27 -26.12 10.88 42.66
C ALA A 27 -26.06 10.40 44.13
N GLY A 28 -25.05 10.83 44.91
CA GLY A 28 -24.87 10.37 46.29
C GLY A 28 -24.49 8.89 46.40
N LEU A 29 -23.93 8.31 45.33
CA LEU A 29 -23.63 6.87 45.24
C LEU A 29 -22.19 6.53 45.66
N GLY A 30 -21.37 7.53 45.98
CA GLY A 30 -19.96 7.33 46.31
C GLY A 30 -19.14 8.61 46.27
N ARG A 31 -17.82 8.45 46.16
CA ARG A 31 -16.84 9.54 46.16
C ARG A 31 -15.74 9.36 45.11
N ARG A 32 -15.11 10.47 44.73
CA ARG A 32 -13.81 10.44 44.03
C ARG A 32 -12.69 10.05 45.00
N ALA A 33 -11.75 9.23 44.53
CA ALA A 33 -10.60 8.78 45.32
C ALA A 33 -9.25 9.33 44.81
N GLY A 34 -9.13 9.66 43.52
CA GLY A 34 -7.89 10.18 42.93
C GLY A 34 -7.18 9.21 41.99
N TYR A 35 -5.91 9.53 41.67
CA TYR A 35 -5.03 8.71 40.84
C TYR A 35 -4.16 7.78 41.68
N PHE A 36 -4.03 6.53 41.23
CA PHE A 36 -3.24 5.50 41.90
C PHE A 36 -2.36 4.72 40.92
N THR A 37 -1.16 4.37 41.38
CA THR A 37 -0.33 3.31 40.78
C THR A 37 -0.76 1.97 41.36
N ARG A 38 -0.24 0.87 40.83
CA ARG A 38 -0.44 -0.46 41.41
C ARG A 38 -0.12 -0.51 42.91
N GLU A 39 1.00 0.05 43.33
CA GLU A 39 1.48 0.01 44.71
C GLU A 39 0.56 0.84 45.61
N SER A 40 0.31 2.10 45.25
CA SER A 40 -0.50 2.98 46.10
C SER A 40 -1.97 2.55 46.16
N PHE A 41 -2.51 1.93 45.11
CA PHE A 41 -3.86 1.36 45.17
C PHE A 41 -3.93 0.17 46.12
N SER A 42 -2.91 -0.69 46.12
CA SER A 42 -2.90 -1.87 46.99
C SER A 42 -2.94 -1.46 48.46
N ASP A 43 -2.15 -0.44 48.84
CA ASP A 43 -2.17 0.13 50.19
C ASP A 43 -3.51 0.77 50.51
N PHE A 44 -4.04 1.60 49.60
CA PHE A 44 -5.32 2.26 49.78
C PHE A 44 -6.49 1.28 49.92
N PHE A 45 -6.50 0.20 49.13
CA PHE A 45 -7.54 -0.82 49.14
C PHE A 45 -7.74 -1.43 50.53
N HIS A 46 -6.66 -1.60 51.30
CA HIS A 46 -6.72 -2.12 52.67
C HIS A 46 -7.24 -1.12 53.71
N THR A 47 -7.23 0.18 53.40
CA THR A 47 -7.69 1.24 54.31
C THR A 47 -9.18 1.57 54.18
N VAL A 48 -9.80 1.21 53.06
CA VAL A 48 -11.21 1.54 52.75
C VAL A 48 -12.14 0.48 53.33
N LYS A 49 -13.18 0.91 54.07
CA LYS A 49 -14.21 0.01 54.61
C LYS A 49 -15.25 -0.34 53.54
N THR A 50 -15.79 -1.55 53.59
CA THR A 50 -16.68 -2.14 52.57
C THR A 50 -18.03 -1.42 52.36
N GLU A 51 -18.39 -0.47 53.22
CA GLU A 51 -19.68 0.23 53.22
C GLU A 51 -19.68 1.59 52.48
N ASP A 52 -18.53 2.07 51.98
CA ASP A 52 -18.33 3.44 51.46
C ASP A 52 -18.90 3.73 50.04
N GLY A 53 -19.93 3.01 49.57
CA GLY A 53 -20.47 3.21 48.22
C GLY A 53 -19.43 2.95 47.11
N TRP A 54 -19.53 3.66 45.98
CA TRP A 54 -18.54 3.60 44.89
C TRP A 54 -17.32 4.48 45.19
N ASN A 55 -16.12 3.92 45.05
CA ASN A 55 -14.88 4.69 45.06
C ASN A 55 -14.36 4.80 43.62
N VAL A 56 -14.36 6.02 43.07
CA VAL A 56 -13.93 6.29 41.70
C VAL A 56 -12.43 6.56 41.66
N VAL A 57 -11.71 5.71 40.94
CA VAL A 57 -10.25 5.64 40.92
C VAL A 57 -9.77 5.80 39.49
N LYS A 58 -8.75 6.64 39.29
CA LYS A 58 -8.03 6.75 38.02
C LYS A 58 -6.75 5.92 38.10
N MET A 59 -6.52 5.05 37.12
CA MET A 59 -5.28 4.27 37.03
C MET A 59 -5.04 3.77 35.61
N HIS A 60 -3.80 3.38 35.30
CA HIS A 60 -3.43 2.79 34.02
C HIS A 60 -3.05 1.30 34.14
N ASP A 61 -2.57 0.88 35.32
CA ASP A 61 -2.08 -0.46 35.57
C ASP A 61 -3.20 -1.50 35.61
N TYR A 62 -2.97 -2.64 34.95
CA TYR A 62 -3.82 -3.82 35.04
C TYR A 62 -3.09 -4.94 35.77
N PHE A 63 -3.69 -5.45 36.85
CA PHE A 63 -3.12 -6.52 37.67
C PHE A 63 -4.20 -7.36 38.35
N GLU A 64 -3.79 -8.43 39.02
CA GLU A 64 -4.68 -9.52 39.44
C GLU A 64 -5.83 -9.08 40.36
N LEU A 65 -5.60 -8.15 41.29
CA LEU A 65 -6.65 -7.66 42.17
C LEU A 65 -7.78 -6.98 41.39
N VAL A 66 -7.44 -6.15 40.41
CA VAL A 66 -8.41 -5.47 39.54
C VAL A 66 -9.24 -6.49 38.77
N ARG A 67 -8.59 -7.52 38.21
CA ARG A 67 -9.25 -8.62 37.49
C ARG A 67 -10.28 -9.32 38.37
N LEU A 68 -9.91 -9.67 39.61
CA LEU A 68 -10.80 -10.34 40.56
C LEU A 68 -12.00 -9.46 40.93
N LEU A 69 -11.77 -8.17 41.20
CA LEU A 69 -12.85 -7.24 41.55
C LEU A 69 -13.87 -7.07 40.41
N LEU A 70 -13.41 -7.04 39.16
CA LEU A 70 -14.29 -6.96 37.98
C LEU A 70 -15.06 -8.26 37.75
N ALA A 71 -14.41 -9.41 37.94
CA ALA A 71 -15.01 -10.73 37.76
C ALA A 71 -16.07 -11.06 38.83
N GLU A 72 -15.88 -10.56 40.06
CA GLU A 72 -16.82 -10.74 41.17
C GLU A 72 -17.93 -9.68 41.22
N ASP A 73 -18.08 -8.86 40.17
CA ASP A 73 -19.05 -7.76 40.09
C ASP A 73 -18.87 -6.65 41.14
N LYS A 74 -17.76 -6.66 41.88
CA LYS A 74 -17.41 -5.66 42.91
C LYS A 74 -16.81 -4.38 42.34
N ALA A 75 -16.57 -4.36 41.02
CA ALA A 75 -16.07 -3.20 40.30
C ALA A 75 -16.75 -3.01 38.93
N ARG A 76 -16.79 -1.76 38.48
CA ARG A 76 -17.04 -1.37 37.08
C ARG A 76 -15.79 -0.71 36.53
N ALA A 77 -15.49 -0.94 35.26
CA ALA A 77 -14.37 -0.28 34.60
C ALA A 77 -14.83 0.56 33.40
N PHE A 78 -14.06 1.59 33.11
CA PHE A 78 -14.17 2.41 31.93
C PHE A 78 -12.80 2.47 31.26
N TYR A 79 -12.71 2.19 29.96
CA TYR A 79 -11.46 2.21 29.23
C TYR A 79 -11.57 3.07 27.97
N SER A 80 -10.69 4.06 27.85
CA SER A 80 -10.60 4.90 26.65
C SER A 80 -9.36 4.56 25.80
N PHE A 81 -9.49 4.47 24.48
CA PHE A 81 -8.38 4.31 23.54
C PHE A 81 -8.43 5.34 22.40
N ARG A 82 -7.32 5.54 21.69
CA ARG A 82 -7.15 6.59 20.67
C ARG A 82 -6.29 6.08 19.51
N ASP A 83 -6.36 6.72 18.34
CA ASP A 83 -5.44 6.46 17.22
C ASP A 83 -3.99 6.43 17.71
N ILE A 84 -3.31 5.30 17.50
CA ILE A 84 -1.97 5.06 18.05
C ILE A 84 -0.94 6.06 17.53
N ARG A 85 -1.17 6.65 16.35
CA ARG A 85 -0.32 7.69 15.75
C ARG A 85 -0.46 9.02 16.47
N ASP A 86 -1.67 9.38 16.88
CA ASP A 86 -1.90 10.55 17.74
C ASP A 86 -1.31 10.33 19.14
N VAL A 87 -1.36 9.09 19.64
CA VAL A 87 -0.78 8.70 20.94
C VAL A 87 0.75 8.80 20.89
N ALA A 88 1.38 8.34 19.80
CA ALA A 88 2.81 8.50 19.54
C ALA A 88 3.24 9.97 19.63
N VAL A 89 2.58 10.83 18.85
CA VAL A 89 2.83 12.28 18.83
C VAL A 89 2.61 12.93 20.19
N SER A 90 1.53 12.57 20.88
CA SER A 90 1.28 13.11 22.22
C SER A 90 2.35 12.68 23.23
N SER A 91 2.99 11.54 23.02
CA SER A 91 3.94 10.97 23.97
C SER A 91 5.35 11.46 23.73
N MET A 92 5.78 11.57 22.46
CA MET A 92 7.01 12.27 22.07
C MET A 92 7.05 13.67 22.69
N ARG A 93 5.94 14.41 22.60
CA ARG A 93 5.84 15.73 23.23
C ARG A 93 5.88 15.70 24.75
N LYS A 94 5.06 14.83 25.37
CA LYS A 94 4.96 14.78 26.84
C LYS A 94 6.29 14.41 27.48
N PHE A 95 7.02 13.47 26.90
CA PHE A 95 8.25 12.94 27.46
C PHE A 95 9.51 13.56 26.86
N GLY A 96 9.36 14.52 25.95
CA GLY A 96 10.48 15.18 25.26
C GLY A 96 11.33 14.20 24.44
N MET A 97 10.71 13.16 23.89
CA MET A 97 11.40 12.09 23.18
C MET A 97 11.37 12.28 21.66
N SER A 98 12.43 11.83 20.98
CA SER A 98 12.44 11.68 19.53
C SER A 98 11.57 10.50 19.07
N PHE A 99 11.34 10.38 17.76
CA PHE A 99 10.56 9.28 17.20
C PHE A 99 11.32 7.94 17.34
N GLU A 100 12.65 7.98 17.18
CA GLU A 100 13.54 6.84 17.34
C GLU A 100 13.47 6.31 18.78
N GLU A 101 13.63 7.20 19.76
CA GLU A 101 13.53 6.84 21.18
C GLU A 101 12.15 6.27 21.53
N LEU A 102 11.07 6.78 20.92
CA LEU A 102 9.73 6.24 21.09
C LEU A 102 9.64 4.79 20.59
N MET A 103 10.24 4.52 19.43
CA MET A 103 10.20 3.21 18.77
C MET A 103 11.07 2.17 19.49
N GLU A 104 12.21 2.59 20.04
CA GLU A 104 13.12 1.74 20.83
C GLU A 104 12.52 1.33 22.18
N LYS A 105 11.82 2.24 22.86
CA LYS A 105 11.25 1.95 24.19
C LYS A 105 10.02 1.03 24.17
N GLU A 106 9.57 0.62 22.98
CA GLU A 106 8.39 -0.24 22.76
C GLU A 106 7.12 0.20 23.51
N TRP A 107 7.03 1.50 23.80
CA TRP A 107 6.01 2.01 24.71
C TRP A 107 4.59 1.84 24.14
N LEU A 108 4.44 1.98 22.82
CA LEU A 108 3.18 1.77 22.12
C LEU A 108 2.73 0.29 22.16
N ASN A 109 3.67 -0.67 22.05
CA ASN A 109 3.36 -2.09 22.21
C ASN A 109 2.83 -2.36 23.62
N HIS A 110 3.47 -1.80 24.64
CA HIS A 110 3.03 -1.93 26.02
C HIS A 110 1.63 -1.32 26.24
N ALA A 111 1.37 -0.15 25.65
CA ALA A 111 0.07 0.52 25.73
C ALA A 111 -1.05 -0.31 25.08
N ILE A 112 -0.79 -0.93 23.92
CA ILE A 112 -1.72 -1.84 23.24
C ILE A 112 -1.99 -3.09 24.08
N ALA A 113 -0.93 -3.77 24.52
CA ALA A 113 -1.04 -5.02 25.27
C ALA A 113 -1.77 -4.83 26.62
N THR A 114 -1.48 -3.74 27.33
CA THR A 114 -2.22 -3.39 28.56
C THR A 114 -3.67 -3.06 28.26
N GLY A 115 -3.95 -2.38 27.14
CA GLY A 115 -5.31 -2.10 26.69
C GLY A 115 -6.12 -3.34 26.34
N GLU A 116 -5.51 -4.34 25.72
CA GLU A 116 -6.17 -5.63 25.44
C GLU A 116 -6.59 -6.36 26.70
N LYS A 117 -5.73 -6.36 27.73
CA LYS A 117 -6.08 -6.93 29.04
C LYS A 117 -7.32 -6.28 29.64
N TRP A 118 -7.38 -4.95 29.65
CA TRP A 118 -8.58 -4.22 30.09
C TRP A 118 -9.81 -4.56 29.24
N ARG A 119 -9.69 -4.51 27.91
CA ARG A 119 -10.80 -4.76 26.97
C ARG A 119 -11.33 -6.19 27.04
N SER A 120 -10.54 -7.14 27.53
CA SER A 120 -10.96 -8.54 27.71
C SER A 120 -11.83 -8.79 28.95
N CYS A 121 -11.95 -7.83 29.87
CA CYS A 121 -12.68 -8.00 31.11
C CYS A 121 -14.20 -7.89 30.94
N SER A 122 -14.96 -8.60 31.79
CA SER A 122 -16.38 -8.31 32.01
C SER A 122 -16.55 -6.99 32.77
N ASN A 123 -17.74 -6.37 32.67
CA ASN A 123 -18.09 -5.13 33.40
C ASN A 123 -17.27 -3.89 33.03
N ILE A 124 -16.76 -3.83 31.80
CA ILE A 124 -16.03 -2.69 31.26
C ILE A 124 -16.81 -1.95 30.16
N LEU A 125 -16.81 -0.61 30.21
CA LEU A 125 -17.28 0.23 29.11
C LEU A 125 -16.08 0.76 28.31
N VAL A 126 -16.02 0.42 27.03
CA VAL A 126 -14.96 0.88 26.13
C VAL A 126 -15.45 2.06 25.29
N SER A 127 -14.63 3.12 25.25
CA SER A 127 -14.88 4.34 24.47
C SER A 127 -13.69 4.72 23.61
N LYS A 128 -13.96 5.17 22.38
CA LYS A 128 -12.95 5.84 21.55
C LYS A 128 -12.78 7.28 22.01
N TYR A 129 -11.55 7.77 22.06
CA TYR A 129 -11.25 9.16 22.33
C TYR A 129 -11.96 10.09 21.34
N GLU A 130 -12.02 9.68 20.08
CA GLU A 130 -12.69 10.44 19.02
C GLU A 130 -14.19 10.61 19.29
N ASP A 131 -14.84 9.59 19.87
CA ASP A 131 -16.25 9.67 20.26
C ASP A 131 -16.44 10.54 21.51
N LEU A 132 -15.52 10.46 22.47
CA LEU A 132 -15.52 11.33 23.66
C LEU A 132 -15.42 12.82 23.28
N VAL A 133 -14.71 13.13 22.21
CA VAL A 133 -14.52 14.50 21.73
C VAL A 133 -15.62 14.94 20.77
N ARG A 134 -16.00 14.11 19.79
CA ARG A 134 -16.98 14.48 18.76
C ARG A 134 -18.43 14.36 19.21
N ASN A 135 -18.72 13.38 20.08
CA ASN A 135 -20.07 13.06 20.54
C ASN A 135 -20.13 12.92 22.08
N PRO A 136 -19.65 13.92 22.85
CA PRO A 136 -19.51 13.81 24.31
C PRO A 136 -20.83 13.49 25.01
N GLY A 137 -21.95 14.10 24.61
CA GLY A 137 -23.25 13.84 25.22
C GLY A 137 -23.70 12.38 25.11
N ARG A 138 -23.44 11.74 23.96
CA ARG A 138 -23.72 10.31 23.75
C ARG A 138 -22.85 9.45 24.67
N GLU A 139 -21.56 9.76 24.75
CA GLU A 139 -20.63 9.00 25.59
C GLU A 139 -20.94 9.18 27.09
N PHE A 140 -21.32 10.38 27.53
CA PHE A 140 -21.71 10.63 28.93
C PHE A 140 -22.97 9.85 29.30
N CYS A 141 -23.97 9.76 28.40
CA CYS A 141 -25.13 8.88 28.60
C CYS A 141 -24.74 7.40 28.69
N ARG A 142 -23.79 6.92 27.86
CA ARG A 142 -23.28 5.55 27.97
C ARG A 142 -22.57 5.33 29.31
N MET A 143 -21.79 6.31 29.76
CA MET A 143 -21.08 6.22 31.04
C MET A 143 -22.05 6.14 32.22
N ALA A 144 -23.02 7.05 32.27
CA ALA A 144 -24.04 7.05 33.32
C ALA A 144 -24.82 5.73 33.37
N ARG A 145 -25.26 5.23 32.22
CA ARG A 145 -25.99 3.95 32.13
C ARG A 145 -25.16 2.77 32.65
N HIS A 146 -23.86 2.75 32.37
CA HIS A 146 -22.95 1.68 32.82
C HIS A 146 -22.84 1.57 34.35
N ILE A 147 -23.02 2.69 35.05
CA ILE A 147 -23.04 2.75 36.52
C ILE A 147 -24.46 2.89 37.10
N GLY A 148 -25.49 2.66 36.28
CA GLY A 148 -26.89 2.65 36.71
C GLY A 148 -27.51 4.02 36.96
N ILE A 149 -26.99 5.09 36.34
CA ILE A 149 -27.51 6.45 36.42
C ILE A 149 -28.23 6.81 35.11
N GLU A 150 -29.43 7.37 35.23
CA GLU A 150 -30.14 7.97 34.10
C GLU A 150 -29.87 9.47 34.03
N LEU A 151 -29.55 9.97 32.82
CA LEU A 151 -29.31 11.38 32.55
C LEU A 151 -30.48 11.98 31.78
N SER A 152 -31.04 13.08 32.29
CA SER A 152 -31.95 13.93 31.53
C SER A 152 -31.21 14.65 30.41
N GLU A 153 -31.92 15.05 29.35
CA GLU A 153 -31.32 15.78 28.24
C GLU A 153 -30.71 17.12 28.68
N GLU A 154 -31.42 17.87 29.51
CA GLU A 154 -30.94 19.14 30.06
C GLU A 154 -29.64 18.97 30.86
N TYR A 155 -29.56 17.93 31.70
CA TYR A 155 -28.37 17.71 32.52
C TYR A 155 -27.19 17.16 31.71
N ARG A 156 -27.47 16.32 30.70
CA ARG A 156 -26.46 15.90 29.72
C ARG A 156 -25.82 17.12 29.04
N ASP A 157 -26.63 18.06 28.57
CA ASP A 157 -26.13 19.23 27.84
C ASP A 157 -25.33 20.17 28.75
N HIS A 158 -25.75 20.32 30.02
CA HIS A 158 -24.96 21.00 31.04
C HIS A 158 -23.58 20.35 31.25
N LEU A 159 -23.52 19.02 31.39
CA LEU A 159 -22.26 18.29 31.54
C LEU A 159 -21.35 18.44 30.31
N VAL A 160 -21.92 18.42 29.11
CA VAL A 160 -21.17 18.64 27.86
C VAL A 160 -20.52 20.03 27.85
N GLY A 161 -21.23 21.07 28.30
CA GLY A 161 -20.66 22.40 28.45
C GLY A 161 -19.52 22.45 29.48
N GLU A 162 -19.76 21.90 30.68
CA GLU A 162 -18.83 21.99 31.80
C GLU A 162 -17.54 21.18 31.60
N TYR A 163 -17.64 20.05 30.89
CA TYR A 163 -16.50 19.18 30.56
C TYR A 163 -16.02 19.32 29.11
N SER A 164 -16.40 20.41 28.44
CA SER A 164 -15.90 20.74 27.10
C SER A 164 -14.38 20.98 27.10
N LEU A 165 -13.72 20.70 25.97
CA LEU A 165 -12.28 20.93 25.81
C LEU A 165 -11.88 22.39 26.11
N GLU A 166 -12.70 23.35 25.71
CA GLU A 166 -12.47 24.78 25.95
C GLU A 166 -12.52 25.11 27.45
N ARG A 167 -13.52 24.60 28.16
CA ARG A 167 -13.65 24.79 29.60
C ARG A 167 -12.51 24.12 30.37
N GLN A 168 -12.08 22.94 29.95
CA GLN A 168 -10.92 22.28 30.57
C GLN A 168 -9.61 23.03 30.32
N ARG A 169 -9.43 23.69 29.15
CA ARG A 169 -8.27 24.56 28.92
C ARG A 169 -8.28 25.77 29.84
N GLN A 170 -9.42 26.44 30.00
CA GLN A 170 -9.56 27.56 30.95
C GLN A 170 -9.18 27.12 32.37
N ARG A 171 -9.66 25.95 32.82
CA ARG A 171 -9.29 25.40 34.13
C ARG A 171 -7.79 25.16 34.27
N ILE A 172 -7.10 24.70 33.21
CA ILE A 172 -5.64 24.52 33.22
C ILE A 172 -4.92 25.86 33.34
N GLU A 173 -5.37 26.89 32.62
CA GLU A 173 -4.81 28.25 32.70
C GLU A 173 -5.02 28.90 34.07
N GLU A 174 -6.13 28.57 34.74
CA GLU A 174 -6.50 29.03 36.08
C GLU A 174 -5.80 28.23 37.22
N LEU A 175 -5.01 27.19 36.91
CA LEU A 175 -4.32 26.39 37.93
C LEU A 175 -3.30 27.24 38.69
N ASN A 176 -3.59 27.51 39.97
CA ASN A 176 -2.68 28.18 40.87
C ASN A 176 -1.61 27.20 41.36
N ARG A 177 -0.31 27.52 41.13
CA ARG A 177 0.82 26.62 41.42
C ARG A 177 0.98 26.23 42.89
N GLU A 178 0.32 26.95 43.80
CA GLU A 178 0.39 26.72 45.25
C GLU A 178 -0.43 25.52 45.76
N ASN A 179 -1.41 25.03 44.98
CA ASN A 179 -2.31 23.92 45.37
C ASN A 179 -2.04 22.61 44.60
N LEU A 180 -0.90 22.51 43.90
CA LEU A 180 -0.55 21.34 43.09
C LEU A 180 0.18 20.28 43.94
N VAL A 181 -0.20 19.02 43.76
CA VAL A 181 0.44 17.87 44.40
C VAL A 181 1.50 17.30 43.46
N VAL A 182 2.68 16.95 44.01
CA VAL A 182 3.75 16.28 43.25
C VAL A 182 3.45 14.78 43.21
N GLN A 183 3.34 14.22 42.00
CA GLN A 183 3.21 12.77 41.78
C GLN A 183 3.97 12.39 40.51
N ASP A 184 4.83 11.37 40.54
CA ASP A 184 5.68 10.94 39.41
C ASP A 184 6.42 12.12 38.72
N GLU A 185 7.10 12.96 39.52
CA GLU A 185 7.89 14.12 39.07
C GLU A 185 7.08 15.24 38.36
N MET A 186 5.74 15.18 38.40
CA MET A 186 4.84 16.18 37.80
C MET A 186 3.87 16.79 38.83
N LEU A 187 3.43 18.02 38.56
CA LEU A 187 2.49 18.78 39.38
C LEU A 187 1.05 18.62 38.87
N TYR A 188 0.15 18.15 39.73
CA TYR A 188 -1.27 17.93 39.40
C TYR A 188 -2.20 18.65 40.36
N ASP A 189 -3.38 19.05 39.89
CA ASP A 189 -4.48 19.42 40.77
C ASP A 189 -5.13 18.17 41.36
N ASP A 190 -5.18 18.08 42.69
CA ASP A 190 -5.65 16.90 43.42
C ASP A 190 -7.12 16.57 43.10
N PHE A 191 -7.93 17.61 42.85
CA PHE A 191 -9.36 17.43 42.62
C PHE A 191 -9.70 17.07 41.16
N SER A 192 -9.16 17.81 40.19
CA SER A 192 -9.46 17.65 38.76
C SER A 192 -8.52 16.67 38.05
N GLN A 193 -7.37 16.35 38.64
CA GLN A 193 -6.33 15.49 38.08
C GLN A 193 -5.72 16.04 36.76
N LEU A 194 -5.83 17.36 36.56
CA LEU A 194 -5.23 18.10 35.44
C LEU A 194 -3.80 18.54 35.80
N HIS A 195 -2.92 18.53 34.80
CA HIS A 195 -1.59 19.14 34.84
C HIS A 195 -1.40 20.16 33.71
N VAL A 196 -0.34 20.96 33.76
CA VAL A 196 -0.08 22.03 32.77
C VAL A 196 0.04 21.54 31.32
N ASP A 197 0.50 20.29 31.11
CA ASP A 197 0.64 19.66 29.79
C ASP A 197 -0.49 18.65 29.45
N HIS A 198 -1.62 18.74 30.13
CA HIS A 198 -2.71 17.76 30.00
C HIS A 198 -3.48 17.91 28.69
N ILE A 199 -3.71 19.15 28.24
CA ILE A 199 -4.48 19.47 27.03
C ILE A 199 -3.70 20.47 26.18
N HIS A 200 -3.12 19.99 25.07
CA HIS A 200 -2.34 20.85 24.19
C HIS A 200 -3.18 21.40 23.01
N LYS A 201 -3.74 20.51 22.17
CA LYS A 201 -4.65 20.89 21.08
C LYS A 201 -5.93 20.04 20.98
N GLY A 202 -5.98 18.86 21.59
CA GLY A 202 -7.16 17.98 21.54
C GLY A 202 -7.60 17.58 20.11
N GLU A 203 -6.72 17.79 19.12
CA GLU A 203 -6.99 17.55 17.72
C GLU A 203 -6.99 16.05 17.42
N ILE A 204 -8.05 15.57 16.78
CA ILE A 204 -8.13 14.20 16.25
C ILE A 204 -7.40 14.18 14.90
N GLY A 205 -6.45 13.26 14.75
CA GLY A 205 -5.63 13.16 13.54
C GLY A 205 -4.55 14.25 13.46
N GLY A 206 -4.19 14.86 14.60
CA GLY A 206 -3.11 15.84 14.68
C GLY A 206 -1.77 15.27 14.22
N TRP A 207 -1.59 13.94 14.29
CA TRP A 207 -0.43 13.24 13.77
C TRP A 207 -0.10 13.55 12.31
N LYS A 208 -1.12 13.83 11.47
CA LYS A 208 -0.92 14.15 10.05
C LYS A 208 -0.12 15.42 9.80
N ASN A 209 -0.11 16.32 10.77
CA ASN A 209 0.56 17.62 10.67
C ASN A 209 1.90 17.65 11.42
N ILE A 210 2.24 16.58 12.15
CA ILE A 210 3.35 16.57 13.11
C ILE A 210 4.35 15.49 12.75
N LEU A 211 3.86 14.28 12.47
CA LEU A 211 4.70 13.23 11.94
C LEU A 211 5.05 13.58 10.50
N SER A 212 6.31 13.39 10.14
CA SER A 212 6.72 13.25 8.76
C SER A 212 5.96 12.08 8.11
N HIS A 213 5.95 12.07 6.78
CA HIS A 213 5.28 11.00 6.03
C HIS A 213 5.81 9.62 6.44
N ARG A 214 7.13 9.49 6.53
CA ARG A 214 7.87 8.31 6.99
C ARG A 214 7.41 7.82 8.36
N GLU A 215 7.42 8.69 9.36
CA GLU A 215 7.07 8.31 10.73
C GLU A 215 5.61 7.81 10.81
N ALA A 216 4.70 8.48 10.08
CA ALA A 216 3.31 8.07 9.99
C ALA A 216 3.15 6.70 9.31
N GLU A 217 3.93 6.42 8.28
CA GLU A 217 3.92 5.14 7.57
C GLU A 217 4.49 4.01 8.43
N ILE A 218 5.64 4.21 9.08
CA ILE A 218 6.25 3.23 9.98
C ILE A 218 5.23 2.81 11.06
N LEU A 219 4.56 3.79 11.69
CA LEU A 219 3.50 3.49 12.66
C LEU A 219 2.30 2.80 12.00
N SER A 220 1.91 3.21 10.80
CA SER A 220 0.75 2.64 10.11
C SER A 220 0.98 1.20 9.64
N LEU A 221 2.21 0.84 9.26
CA LEU A 221 2.61 -0.51 8.89
C LEU A 221 2.82 -1.39 10.13
N ARG A 222 3.60 -0.91 11.11
CA ARG A 222 3.89 -1.67 12.34
C ARG A 222 2.63 -2.01 13.14
N TYR A 223 1.64 -1.10 13.17
CA TYR A 223 0.39 -1.27 13.91
C TYR A 223 -0.82 -1.47 12.99
N ARG A 224 -0.61 -1.97 11.76
CA ARG A 224 -1.65 -2.12 10.73
C ARG A 224 -2.88 -2.87 11.26
N ASP A 225 -2.68 -4.06 11.81
CA ASP A 225 -3.77 -4.93 12.25
C ASP A 225 -4.57 -4.25 13.36
N TRP A 226 -3.89 -3.73 14.37
CA TRP A 226 -4.53 -2.99 15.46
C TRP A 226 -5.31 -1.76 14.95
N LEU A 227 -4.73 -0.97 14.03
CA LEU A 227 -5.39 0.19 13.44
C LEU A 227 -6.67 -0.22 12.70
N CYS A 228 -6.59 -1.23 11.84
CA CYS A 228 -7.71 -1.75 11.07
C CYS A 228 -8.82 -2.31 11.97
N GLU A 229 -8.48 -3.18 12.92
CA GLU A 229 -9.42 -3.76 13.89
C GLU A 229 -10.15 -2.69 14.71
N ASN A 230 -9.46 -1.61 15.02
CA ASN A 230 -10.02 -0.49 15.78
C ASN A 230 -10.65 0.58 14.88
N GLY A 231 -10.80 0.33 13.57
CA GLY A 231 -11.52 1.18 12.63
C GLY A 231 -10.80 2.48 12.27
N TYR A 232 -9.47 2.51 12.38
CA TYR A 232 -8.64 3.60 11.91
C TYR A 232 -8.17 3.33 10.48
N ALA A 233 -8.34 4.31 9.60
CA ALA A 233 -7.84 4.20 8.23
C ALA A 233 -6.31 4.20 8.23
N VAL A 234 -5.74 3.19 7.57
CA VAL A 234 -4.34 3.17 7.13
C VAL A 234 -4.31 3.92 5.81
N GLN A 235 -4.03 5.23 5.86
CA GLN A 235 -3.85 6.03 4.65
C GLN A 235 -2.45 5.79 4.10
N PHE A 236 -2.36 5.21 2.90
CA PHE A 236 -1.23 5.46 2.02
C PHE A 236 -1.43 6.86 1.42
N ASN A 237 -0.37 7.63 1.27
CA ASN A 237 -0.47 8.98 0.72
C ASN A 237 -1.14 8.99 -0.66
N LYS A 238 -1.58 10.17 -1.11
CA LYS A 238 -2.01 10.34 -2.49
C LYS A 238 -0.80 10.03 -3.38
N MET A 239 -0.83 8.86 -4.01
CA MET A 239 0.23 8.42 -4.90
C MET A 239 0.40 9.42 -6.05
N GLU A 240 1.64 9.64 -6.46
CA GLU A 240 1.96 10.42 -7.65
C GLU A 240 2.05 9.50 -8.87
N THR A 241 1.90 10.09 -10.06
CA THR A 241 2.00 9.35 -11.32
C THR A 241 3.04 9.99 -12.23
N THR A 242 3.92 9.18 -12.80
CA THR A 242 4.92 9.61 -13.79
C THR A 242 4.72 8.84 -15.09
N TYR A 243 4.75 9.55 -16.22
CA TYR A 243 4.67 8.95 -17.55
C TYR A 243 6.06 8.67 -18.12
N VAL A 244 6.29 7.43 -18.52
CA VAL A 244 7.51 6.94 -19.15
C VAL A 244 7.16 6.55 -20.60
N PRO A 245 7.58 7.31 -21.63
CA PRO A 245 7.04 7.19 -23.00
C PRO A 245 7.09 5.77 -23.61
N HIS A 246 8.13 5.00 -23.32
CA HIS A 246 8.32 3.65 -23.82
C HIS A 246 7.74 2.54 -22.92
N ALA A 247 7.30 2.88 -21.70
CA ALA A 247 6.82 1.91 -20.72
C ALA A 247 5.35 2.14 -20.30
N GLY A 248 4.95 3.38 -20.03
CA GLY A 248 3.58 3.78 -19.71
C GLY A 248 3.48 4.64 -18.44
N TRP A 249 2.35 4.58 -17.74
CA TRP A 249 2.08 5.36 -16.53
C TRP A 249 2.43 4.57 -15.28
N PHE A 250 3.25 5.14 -14.42
CA PHE A 250 3.64 4.51 -13.15
C PHE A 250 3.13 5.33 -11.98
N GLU A 251 2.46 4.65 -11.06
CA GLU A 251 2.15 5.13 -9.73
C GLU A 251 3.35 4.91 -8.80
N HIS A 252 3.65 5.89 -7.96
CA HIS A 252 4.75 5.82 -7.00
C HIS A 252 4.45 6.68 -5.78
N GLU A 253 5.20 6.46 -4.71
CA GLU A 253 5.14 7.29 -3.51
C GLU A 253 5.57 8.74 -3.82
N PRO A 254 4.96 9.74 -3.19
CA PRO A 254 5.47 11.10 -3.25
C PRO A 254 6.93 11.17 -2.80
N ASP A 255 7.72 12.00 -3.49
CA ASP A 255 9.15 12.19 -3.23
C ASP A 255 10.05 10.95 -3.46
N ASP A 256 9.53 9.89 -4.07
CA ASP A 256 10.34 8.74 -4.52
C ASP A 256 11.48 9.19 -5.45
N GLU A 257 12.72 8.84 -5.07
CA GLU A 257 13.92 9.33 -5.74
C GLU A 257 14.04 8.79 -7.16
N VAL A 258 13.75 7.50 -7.36
CA VAL A 258 13.78 6.85 -8.67
C VAL A 258 12.76 7.51 -9.59
N ALA A 259 11.53 7.71 -9.12
CA ALA A 259 10.48 8.38 -9.89
C ALA A 259 10.85 9.83 -10.25
N ARG A 260 11.49 10.56 -9.32
CA ARG A 260 12.04 11.90 -9.59
C ARG A 260 13.08 11.84 -10.72
N LEU A 261 14.05 10.92 -10.63
CA LEU A 261 15.09 10.77 -11.64
C LEU A 261 14.51 10.35 -13.00
N VAL A 262 13.51 9.47 -13.02
CA VAL A 262 12.78 9.07 -14.24
C VAL A 262 12.08 10.27 -14.87
N ARG A 263 11.36 11.06 -14.08
CA ARG A 263 10.64 12.26 -14.55
C ARG A 263 11.59 13.33 -15.10
N GLU A 264 12.77 13.46 -14.52
CA GLU A 264 13.81 14.39 -14.96
C GLU A 264 14.63 13.83 -16.15
N GLY A 265 14.39 12.58 -16.56
CA GLY A 265 15.09 11.92 -17.66
C GLY A 265 16.50 11.45 -17.32
N HIS A 266 16.82 11.35 -16.02
CA HIS A 266 18.14 11.02 -15.47
C HIS A 266 18.35 9.54 -15.13
N PHE A 267 17.30 8.74 -15.11
CA PHE A 267 17.36 7.38 -14.59
C PHE A 267 17.69 6.36 -15.70
N GLU A 268 18.93 5.86 -15.70
CA GLU A 268 19.34 4.62 -16.37
C GLU A 268 18.91 4.47 -17.84
N GLY A 269 18.97 5.56 -18.61
CA GLY A 269 18.48 5.56 -19.98
C GLY A 269 19.28 4.64 -20.91
N PHE A 270 20.58 4.43 -20.64
CA PHE A 270 21.43 3.55 -21.44
C PHE A 270 21.16 2.08 -21.16
N GLU A 271 20.90 1.73 -19.91
CA GLU A 271 20.52 0.39 -19.47
C GLU A 271 19.13 0.04 -19.98
N GLN A 272 18.17 0.96 -19.91
CA GLN A 272 16.85 0.77 -20.52
C GLN A 272 16.95 0.57 -22.04
N ALA A 273 17.82 1.33 -22.73
CA ALA A 273 18.09 1.14 -24.15
C ALA A 273 18.69 -0.25 -24.43
N PHE A 274 19.62 -0.72 -23.59
CA PHE A 274 20.18 -2.05 -23.70
C PHE A 274 19.10 -3.13 -23.64
N TRP A 275 18.15 -3.06 -22.70
CA TRP A 275 17.09 -4.07 -22.56
C TRP A 275 16.22 -4.15 -23.82
N TRP A 276 15.89 -3.02 -24.45
CA TRP A 276 15.18 -3.00 -25.73
C TRP A 276 15.98 -3.67 -26.85
N LEU A 277 17.30 -3.52 -26.88
CA LEU A 277 18.15 -4.15 -27.89
C LEU A 277 18.36 -5.64 -27.65
N TYR A 278 18.51 -6.05 -26.39
CA TYR A 278 18.89 -7.39 -26.02
C TYR A 278 17.71 -8.37 -26.00
N LEU A 279 16.59 -7.99 -25.38
CA LEU A 279 15.48 -8.91 -25.12
C LEU A 279 14.78 -9.36 -26.42
N ARG A 280 14.27 -10.58 -26.40
CA ARG A 280 13.54 -11.28 -27.46
C ARG A 280 12.23 -11.83 -26.93
N ASP A 281 11.36 -12.18 -27.86
CA ASP A 281 10.08 -12.79 -27.53
C ASP A 281 10.35 -14.11 -26.78
N LYS A 282 9.60 -14.34 -25.70
CA LYS A 282 9.70 -15.52 -24.82
C LYS A 282 10.93 -15.60 -23.92
N ASP A 283 11.78 -14.58 -23.89
CA ASP A 283 12.86 -14.52 -22.90
C ASP A 283 12.29 -14.59 -21.48
N ILE A 284 13.09 -15.20 -20.60
CA ILE A 284 12.81 -15.23 -19.16
C ILE A 284 13.68 -14.19 -18.46
N VAL A 285 13.06 -13.29 -17.70
CA VAL A 285 13.75 -12.21 -17.00
C VAL A 285 13.51 -12.32 -15.50
N LEU A 286 14.58 -12.21 -14.71
CA LEU A 286 14.51 -12.07 -13.26
C LEU A 286 14.84 -10.61 -12.91
N ASP A 287 13.88 -9.89 -12.35
CA ASP A 287 14.03 -8.52 -11.87
C ASP A 287 14.20 -8.55 -10.34
N VAL A 288 15.44 -8.65 -9.87
CA VAL A 288 15.76 -8.76 -8.43
C VAL A 288 15.96 -7.37 -7.86
N GLY A 289 15.02 -6.95 -7.00
CA GLY A 289 14.87 -5.55 -6.58
C GLY A 289 13.98 -4.78 -7.55
N ALA A 290 12.74 -5.27 -7.71
CA ALA A 290 11.81 -4.76 -8.72
C ALA A 290 11.23 -3.38 -8.37
N HIS A 291 11.24 -3.00 -7.09
CA HIS A 291 10.72 -1.73 -6.59
C HIS A 291 9.30 -1.47 -7.10
N TRP A 292 8.96 -0.28 -7.62
CA TRP A 292 7.63 -0.04 -8.20
C TRP A 292 7.45 -0.59 -9.63
N GLY A 293 8.42 -1.30 -10.20
CA GLY A 293 8.24 -2.16 -11.37
C GLY A 293 8.66 -1.61 -12.72
N LEU A 294 9.54 -0.60 -12.77
CA LEU A 294 10.00 -0.02 -14.04
C LEU A 294 10.57 -1.10 -14.99
N TYR A 295 11.53 -1.88 -14.49
CA TYR A 295 12.22 -2.90 -15.28
C TYR A 295 11.36 -4.11 -15.57
N SER A 296 10.52 -4.54 -14.63
CA SER A 296 9.51 -5.58 -14.85
C SER A 296 8.57 -5.23 -16.01
N VAL A 297 8.03 -4.01 -16.04
CA VAL A 297 7.19 -3.52 -17.14
C VAL A 297 8.00 -3.39 -18.43
N LEU A 298 9.22 -2.85 -18.36
CA LEU A 298 10.12 -2.72 -19.50
C LEU A 298 10.39 -4.08 -20.16
N ALA A 299 10.72 -5.12 -19.37
CA ALA A 299 10.95 -6.47 -19.85
C ALA A 299 9.70 -7.05 -20.52
N SER A 300 8.52 -6.91 -19.91
CA SER A 300 7.27 -7.38 -20.52
C SER A 300 7.03 -6.72 -21.89
N ARG A 301 7.24 -5.41 -22.01
CA ARG A 301 7.08 -4.71 -23.29
C ARG A 301 8.16 -5.08 -24.31
N ALA A 302 9.41 -5.17 -23.88
CA ALA A 302 10.53 -5.55 -24.74
C ALA A 302 10.43 -6.99 -25.24
N THR A 303 9.78 -7.89 -24.50
CA THR A 303 9.48 -9.28 -24.92
C THR A 303 8.14 -9.42 -25.65
N GLY A 304 7.45 -8.30 -25.93
CA GLY A 304 6.17 -8.28 -26.64
C GLY A 304 5.00 -8.87 -25.85
N GLY A 305 5.09 -8.93 -24.52
CA GLY A 305 4.11 -9.56 -23.64
C GLY A 305 4.18 -11.10 -23.63
N CYS A 306 5.12 -11.68 -24.38
CA CYS A 306 5.26 -13.13 -24.55
C CYS A 306 6.37 -13.74 -23.68
N GLY A 307 7.18 -12.92 -23.00
CA GLY A 307 8.19 -13.36 -22.04
C GLY A 307 7.58 -13.75 -20.68
N ARG A 308 8.38 -14.42 -19.85
CA ARG A 308 8.05 -14.71 -18.44
C ARG A 308 8.94 -13.84 -17.55
N ILE A 309 8.34 -13.01 -16.71
CA ILE A 309 9.06 -12.07 -15.86
C ILE A 309 8.81 -12.45 -14.40
N TYR A 310 9.87 -12.52 -13.60
CA TYR A 310 9.80 -12.74 -12.16
C TYR A 310 10.34 -11.52 -11.44
N ALA A 311 9.46 -10.81 -10.73
CA ALA A 311 9.75 -9.55 -10.06
C ALA A 311 9.85 -9.79 -8.55
N PHE A 312 11.04 -9.63 -7.98
CA PHE A 312 11.27 -9.80 -6.55
C PHE A 312 11.23 -8.46 -5.85
N GLU A 313 10.30 -8.30 -4.91
CA GLU A 313 10.18 -7.11 -4.08
C GLU A 313 9.84 -7.53 -2.64
N PRO A 314 10.76 -7.35 -1.67
CA PRO A 314 10.51 -7.70 -0.28
C PRO A 314 9.75 -6.63 0.52
N ASN A 315 9.63 -5.40 0.02
CA ASN A 315 8.94 -4.33 0.74
C ASN A 315 7.41 -4.45 0.58
N ALA A 316 6.75 -4.85 1.67
CA ALA A 316 5.30 -4.95 1.75
C ALA A 316 4.54 -3.64 1.45
N GLY A 317 5.18 -2.47 1.59
CA GLY A 317 4.63 -1.17 1.19
C GLY A 317 4.66 -0.95 -0.32
N THR A 318 5.69 -1.46 -1.01
CA THR A 318 5.93 -1.26 -2.44
C THR A 318 5.19 -2.28 -3.32
N ILE A 319 5.00 -3.51 -2.84
CA ILE A 319 4.33 -4.59 -3.61
C ILE A 319 2.96 -4.20 -4.18
N PRO A 320 2.04 -3.53 -3.45
CA PRO A 320 0.77 -3.08 -4.01
C PRO A 320 0.94 -2.12 -5.19
N VAL A 321 1.94 -1.23 -5.11
CA VAL A 321 2.27 -0.24 -6.14
C VAL A 321 2.84 -0.94 -7.38
N LEU A 322 3.78 -1.85 -7.17
CA LEU A 322 4.35 -2.72 -8.20
C LEU A 322 3.26 -3.45 -8.98
N LYS A 323 2.35 -4.14 -8.28
CA LYS A 323 1.23 -4.87 -8.91
C LYS A 323 0.33 -3.94 -9.72
N LYS A 324 -0.01 -2.77 -9.18
CA LYS A 324 -0.84 -1.78 -9.90
C LYS A 324 -0.15 -1.27 -11.17
N ASN A 325 1.15 -1.04 -11.12
CA ASN A 325 1.93 -0.61 -12.27
C ASN A 325 2.04 -1.70 -13.33
N ILE A 326 2.21 -2.97 -12.92
CA ILE A 326 2.18 -4.11 -13.83
C ILE A 326 0.83 -4.19 -14.55
N ASP A 327 -0.26 -4.13 -13.79
CA ASP A 327 -1.63 -4.21 -14.32
C ASP A 327 -1.94 -3.06 -15.28
N ALA A 328 -1.48 -1.84 -14.98
CA ALA A 328 -1.73 -0.66 -15.80
C ALA A 328 -0.95 -0.66 -17.14
N ASN A 329 0.21 -1.30 -17.18
CA ASN A 329 1.15 -1.14 -18.30
C ASN A 329 1.37 -2.39 -19.15
N THR A 330 0.89 -3.56 -18.70
CA THR A 330 1.24 -4.84 -19.32
C THR A 330 0.04 -5.77 -19.47
N THR A 331 0.15 -6.70 -20.40
CA THR A 331 -0.77 -7.84 -20.58
C THR A 331 -0.04 -9.18 -20.54
N GLY A 332 1.27 -9.15 -20.25
CA GLY A 332 2.14 -10.31 -20.25
C GLY A 332 2.22 -10.99 -18.88
N GLU A 333 2.89 -12.13 -18.84
CA GLU A 333 3.02 -12.94 -17.63
C GLU A 333 4.15 -12.40 -16.74
N ILE A 334 3.77 -11.63 -15.70
CA ILE A 334 4.69 -11.16 -14.66
C ILE A 334 4.28 -11.77 -13.31
N THR A 335 5.19 -12.53 -12.70
CA THR A 335 5.02 -13.10 -11.37
C THR A 335 5.71 -12.22 -10.34
N VAL A 336 4.92 -11.62 -9.44
CA VAL A 336 5.45 -10.83 -8.32
C VAL A 336 5.70 -11.73 -7.11
N LEU A 337 6.94 -11.72 -6.62
CA LEU A 337 7.42 -12.52 -5.50
C LEU A 337 7.69 -11.61 -4.30
N ASP A 338 6.91 -11.79 -3.23
CA ASP A 338 7.03 -11.10 -1.93
C ASP A 338 8.16 -11.74 -1.10
N CYS A 339 9.39 -11.61 -1.60
CA CYS A 339 10.58 -12.15 -0.96
C CYS A 339 11.83 -11.44 -1.46
N ALA A 340 12.89 -11.46 -0.65
CA ALA A 340 14.20 -11.01 -1.06
C ALA A 340 15.05 -12.17 -1.59
N CYS A 341 15.89 -11.92 -2.58
CA CYS A 341 16.93 -12.88 -2.96
C CYS A 341 18.13 -12.76 -2.02
N SER A 342 18.70 -13.90 -1.64
CA SER A 342 19.86 -13.98 -0.74
C SER A 342 20.65 -15.26 -1.00
N SER A 343 21.70 -15.50 -0.21
CA SER A 343 22.53 -16.71 -0.28
C SER A 343 21.89 -17.94 0.38
N ARG A 344 20.78 -17.77 1.10
CA ARG A 344 20.06 -18.82 1.81
C ARG A 344 18.56 -18.57 1.88
N GLU A 345 17.79 -19.66 1.92
CA GLU A 345 16.36 -19.61 2.23
C GLU A 345 16.12 -19.32 3.71
N GLY A 346 15.01 -18.64 4.02
CA GLY A 346 14.59 -18.40 5.39
C GLY A 346 13.99 -17.01 5.60
N ARG A 347 14.44 -16.33 6.65
CA ARG A 347 14.00 -14.96 6.98
C ARG A 347 15.21 -14.09 7.28
N ALA A 348 15.12 -12.82 6.89
CA ALA A 348 16.14 -11.82 7.21
C ALA A 348 15.48 -10.49 7.62
N CYS A 349 16.22 -9.70 8.39
CA CYS A 349 15.80 -8.35 8.78
C CYS A 349 15.89 -7.42 7.58
N PHE A 350 14.79 -6.73 7.30
CA PHE A 350 14.67 -5.74 6.23
C PHE A 350 14.59 -4.34 6.84
N ASN A 351 15.64 -3.56 6.63
CA ASN A 351 15.78 -2.23 7.21
C ASN A 351 15.42 -1.17 6.18
N LEU A 352 14.61 -0.20 6.60
CA LEU A 352 14.38 1.04 5.86
C LEU A 352 15.37 2.08 6.40
N LEU A 353 16.23 2.67 5.56
CA LEU A 353 17.17 3.72 5.98
C LEU A 353 16.45 4.95 6.57
N ASP A 354 17.19 5.82 7.28
CA ASP A 354 16.76 7.12 7.87
C ASP A 354 16.10 8.12 6.90
N SER A 355 16.09 7.84 5.59
CA SER A 355 15.29 8.57 4.59
C SER A 355 13.87 8.03 4.37
N GLY A 356 13.65 6.71 4.48
CA GLY A 356 12.31 6.11 4.58
C GLY A 356 11.67 5.81 3.24
N TYR A 357 12.38 6.12 2.17
CA TYR A 357 12.00 5.75 0.82
C TYR A 357 12.26 4.27 0.59
N SER A 358 11.34 3.62 -0.10
CA SER A 358 11.47 2.22 -0.52
C SER A 358 12.74 1.97 -1.34
N SER A 359 13.21 2.97 -2.10
CA SER A 359 14.43 2.94 -2.93
C SER A 359 15.76 2.89 -2.16
N HIS A 360 15.72 2.78 -0.83
CA HIS A 360 16.91 2.75 0.03
C HIS A 360 16.82 1.64 1.09
N SER A 361 16.01 0.62 0.82
CA SER A 361 15.76 -0.49 1.75
C SER A 361 16.80 -1.58 1.58
N TYR A 362 17.35 -2.11 2.66
CA TYR A 362 18.44 -3.10 2.59
C TYR A 362 18.27 -4.23 3.60
N LEU A 363 18.89 -5.39 3.31
CA LEU A 363 18.93 -6.53 4.21
C LEU A 363 20.11 -6.44 5.18
N SER A 364 19.93 -6.91 6.42
CA SER A 364 21.03 -7.08 7.38
C SER A 364 20.96 -8.43 8.11
N ASP A 365 22.14 -8.94 8.49
CA ASP A 365 22.30 -10.16 9.31
C ASP A 365 22.05 -9.94 10.82
N SER A 366 21.60 -8.74 11.23
CA SER A 366 21.32 -8.45 12.64
C SER A 366 20.13 -9.28 13.16
N ARG A 367 20.19 -9.71 14.42
CA ARG A 367 19.16 -10.58 15.03
C ARG A 367 17.75 -10.00 14.83
N ALA A 368 16.79 -10.90 14.58
CA ALA A 368 15.37 -10.67 14.30
C ALA A 368 14.54 -10.01 15.42
N ASP A 369 15.11 -9.03 16.13
CA ASP A 369 14.47 -8.32 17.23
C ASP A 369 13.81 -6.99 16.77
N SER A 370 13.99 -6.56 15.51
CA SER A 370 13.50 -5.25 15.00
C SER A 370 12.14 -5.26 14.27
N GLY A 371 11.41 -6.38 14.25
CA GLY A 371 10.01 -6.42 13.79
C GLY A 371 9.75 -6.38 12.27
N ASN A 372 10.71 -5.95 11.44
CA ASN A 372 10.59 -5.98 9.97
C ASN A 372 11.39 -7.16 9.39
N CYS A 373 10.78 -8.35 9.33
CA CYS A 373 11.42 -9.56 8.78
C CYS A 373 10.72 -10.03 7.50
N VAL A 374 11.49 -10.18 6.42
CA VAL A 374 11.01 -10.64 5.10
C VAL A 374 11.47 -12.07 4.82
N GLU A 375 10.77 -12.78 3.95
CA GLU A 375 11.19 -14.09 3.45
C GLU A 375 12.40 -13.92 2.53
N THR A 376 13.38 -14.82 2.65
CA THR A 376 14.51 -14.90 1.73
C THR A 376 14.47 -16.18 0.93
N VAL A 377 14.78 -16.08 -0.36
CA VAL A 377 14.92 -17.20 -1.29
C VAL A 377 16.26 -17.13 -2.01
N THR A 378 16.68 -18.23 -2.62
CA THR A 378 17.84 -18.24 -3.51
C THR A 378 17.37 -18.21 -4.96
N VAL A 379 18.18 -17.66 -5.88
CA VAL A 379 17.84 -17.70 -7.30
C VAL A 379 17.80 -19.15 -7.78
N ASP A 380 18.73 -19.99 -7.31
CA ASP A 380 18.76 -21.42 -7.62
C ASP A 380 17.44 -22.12 -7.26
N SER A 381 16.95 -21.91 -6.03
CA SER A 381 15.71 -22.54 -5.59
C SER A 381 14.47 -22.02 -6.31
N LEU A 382 14.45 -20.73 -6.70
CA LEU A 382 13.40 -20.24 -7.59
C LEU A 382 13.46 -20.97 -8.94
N MET A 383 14.64 -21.03 -9.57
CA MET A 383 14.78 -21.62 -10.90
C MET A 383 14.33 -23.08 -10.93
N GLU A 384 14.59 -23.82 -9.85
CA GLU A 384 14.08 -25.19 -9.66
C GLU A 384 12.56 -25.22 -9.46
N ARG A 385 12.03 -24.42 -8.53
CA ARG A 385 10.60 -24.39 -8.18
C ARG A 385 9.71 -24.05 -9.38
N GLU A 386 10.13 -23.09 -10.19
CA GLU A 386 9.38 -22.56 -11.33
C GLU A 386 9.68 -23.29 -12.65
N GLY A 387 10.55 -24.31 -12.62
CA GLY A 387 10.99 -25.06 -13.80
C GLY A 387 11.64 -24.17 -14.87
N ILE A 388 12.41 -23.17 -14.46
CA ILE A 388 13.06 -22.21 -15.37
C ILE A 388 14.38 -22.82 -15.82
N GLU A 389 14.48 -23.37 -17.03
CA GLU A 389 15.75 -23.94 -17.51
C GLU A 389 16.85 -22.90 -17.65
N LYS A 390 16.51 -21.66 -17.99
CA LYS A 390 17.43 -20.56 -18.24
C LYS A 390 16.73 -19.22 -18.03
N ALA A 391 17.39 -18.26 -17.39
CA ALA A 391 16.95 -16.87 -17.34
C ALA A 391 17.86 -16.03 -18.24
N ASP A 392 17.32 -15.48 -19.33
CA ASP A 392 18.08 -14.77 -20.36
C ASP A 392 18.70 -13.47 -19.86
N LEU A 393 18.09 -12.84 -18.87
CA LEU A 393 18.60 -11.64 -18.21
C LEU A 393 18.20 -11.65 -16.74
N VAL A 394 19.16 -11.34 -15.86
CA VAL A 394 18.91 -11.13 -14.43
C VAL A 394 19.37 -9.71 -14.06
N LYS A 395 18.46 -8.89 -13.54
CA LYS A 395 18.81 -7.65 -12.84
C LYS A 395 19.08 -7.97 -11.39
N ILE A 396 20.16 -7.42 -10.83
CA ILE A 396 20.49 -7.49 -9.40
C ILE A 396 20.77 -6.08 -8.92
N ASP A 397 19.84 -5.55 -8.13
CA ASP A 397 19.85 -4.19 -7.61
C ASP A 397 19.11 -4.23 -6.27
N VAL A 398 19.86 -4.59 -5.21
CA VAL A 398 19.29 -4.98 -3.91
C VAL A 398 19.94 -4.18 -2.77
N GLU A 399 20.40 -2.97 -3.10
CA GLU A 399 20.87 -1.94 -2.18
C GLU A 399 21.96 -2.44 -1.21
N GLY A 400 22.95 -3.18 -1.74
CA GLY A 400 24.14 -3.62 -0.99
C GLY A 400 24.17 -5.11 -0.63
N HIS A 401 23.19 -5.88 -1.11
CA HIS A 401 23.08 -7.34 -0.91
C HIS A 401 23.46 -8.15 -2.17
N GLU A 402 24.08 -7.52 -3.17
CA GLU A 402 24.32 -8.09 -4.51
C GLU A 402 25.20 -9.36 -4.43
N LEU A 403 26.24 -9.33 -3.60
CA LEU A 403 27.14 -10.47 -3.40
C LEU A 403 26.42 -11.71 -2.86
N GLU A 404 25.44 -11.53 -1.97
CA GLU A 404 24.69 -12.63 -1.39
C GLU A 404 23.69 -13.21 -2.40
N VAL A 405 23.09 -12.38 -3.26
CA VAL A 405 22.28 -12.85 -4.39
C VAL A 405 23.14 -13.69 -5.34
N LEU A 406 24.36 -13.25 -5.68
CA LEU A 406 25.28 -14.02 -6.53
C LEU A 406 25.63 -15.38 -5.92
N ARG A 407 25.88 -15.43 -4.61
CA ARG A 407 26.17 -16.68 -3.88
C ARG A 407 24.97 -17.63 -3.88
N GLY A 408 23.76 -17.09 -3.73
CA GLY A 408 22.49 -17.84 -3.88
C GLY A 408 22.14 -18.22 -5.33
N SER A 409 22.97 -17.84 -6.29
CA SER A 409 22.82 -18.16 -7.72
C SER A 409 23.92 -19.12 -8.20
N ALA A 410 24.80 -19.60 -7.31
CA ALA A 410 26.04 -20.27 -7.69
C ALA A 410 25.83 -21.57 -8.47
N GLY A 411 24.75 -22.32 -8.21
CA GLY A 411 24.36 -23.51 -8.96
C GLY A 411 23.99 -23.15 -10.40
N SER A 412 23.06 -22.22 -10.57
CA SER A 412 22.57 -21.76 -11.88
C SER A 412 23.66 -21.11 -12.72
N ILE A 413 24.56 -20.36 -12.09
CA ILE A 413 25.74 -19.77 -12.74
C ILE A 413 26.69 -20.88 -13.24
N ARG A 414 27.00 -21.86 -12.39
CA ARG A 414 27.87 -23.00 -12.75
C ARG A 414 27.31 -23.81 -13.93
N GLU A 415 25.99 -23.95 -13.97
CA GLU A 415 25.25 -24.60 -15.05
C GLU A 415 25.07 -23.72 -16.30
N LYS A 416 25.59 -22.48 -16.27
CA LYS A 416 25.46 -21.47 -17.33
C LYS A 416 24.02 -21.11 -17.70
N ARG A 417 23.11 -21.23 -16.72
CA ARG A 417 21.68 -20.91 -16.87
C ARG A 417 21.38 -19.41 -16.76
N LEU A 418 22.36 -18.62 -16.32
CA LEU A 418 22.31 -17.16 -16.21
C LEU A 418 23.38 -16.52 -17.13
N PRO A 419 23.19 -16.46 -18.46
CA PRO A 419 24.21 -15.97 -19.40
C PRO A 419 24.56 -14.48 -19.24
N LEU A 420 23.64 -13.67 -18.70
CA LEU A 420 23.78 -12.23 -18.60
C LEU A 420 23.13 -11.70 -17.32
N LEU A 421 23.90 -10.94 -16.55
CA LEU A 421 23.46 -10.20 -15.39
C LEU A 421 23.64 -8.69 -15.67
N MET A 422 22.72 -7.87 -15.18
CA MET A 422 22.91 -6.43 -14.98
C MET A 422 22.94 -6.18 -13.48
N VAL A 423 24.04 -5.62 -12.98
CA VAL A 423 24.31 -5.55 -11.54
C VAL A 423 24.60 -4.11 -11.14
N GLU A 424 23.98 -3.64 -10.05
CA GLU A 424 24.27 -2.35 -9.43
C GLU A 424 25.64 -2.41 -8.75
N PHE A 425 26.55 -1.50 -9.12
CA PHE A 425 27.81 -1.25 -8.42
C PHE A 425 27.69 0.06 -7.66
N ASN A 426 27.35 -0.02 -6.38
CA ASN A 426 27.21 1.13 -5.50
C ASN A 426 28.06 0.96 -4.24
N GLU A 427 29.19 1.68 -4.21
CA GLU A 427 30.17 1.58 -3.11
C GLU A 427 29.57 1.96 -1.77
N HIS A 428 28.67 2.95 -1.74
CA HIS A 428 28.04 3.38 -0.51
C HIS A 428 27.13 2.29 0.07
N ASN A 429 26.36 1.61 -0.79
CA ASN A 429 25.46 0.54 -0.39
C ASN A 429 26.23 -0.71 0.10
N LEU A 430 27.21 -1.18 -0.69
CA LEU A 430 28.01 -2.37 -0.35
C LEU A 430 28.80 -2.17 0.96
N ASN A 431 29.29 -0.96 1.24
CA ASN A 431 30.02 -0.70 2.48
C ASN A 431 29.17 -0.95 3.74
N ARG A 432 27.83 -0.85 3.65
CA ARG A 432 26.93 -1.13 4.78
C ARG A 432 26.97 -2.60 5.20
N SER A 433 27.24 -3.51 4.27
CA SER A 433 27.44 -4.94 4.53
C SER A 433 28.91 -5.32 4.74
N GLY A 434 29.81 -4.32 4.85
CA GLY A 434 31.26 -4.53 4.99
C GLY A 434 31.91 -5.06 3.71
N LYS A 435 31.32 -4.75 2.55
CA LYS A 435 31.76 -5.15 1.21
C LYS A 435 32.08 -3.94 0.35
N THR A 436 32.78 -4.15 -0.74
CA THR A 436 33.13 -3.10 -1.70
C THR A 436 32.74 -3.50 -3.12
N THR A 437 32.68 -2.53 -4.02
CA THR A 437 32.51 -2.77 -5.46
C THR A 437 33.65 -3.60 -6.07
N LEU A 438 34.84 -3.59 -5.46
CA LEU A 438 35.96 -4.44 -5.85
C LEU A 438 35.75 -5.90 -5.46
N ASP A 439 35.13 -6.17 -4.30
CA ASP A 439 34.74 -7.52 -3.91
C ASP A 439 33.71 -8.09 -4.87
N LEU A 440 32.70 -7.30 -5.22
CA LEU A 440 31.67 -7.65 -6.21
C LEU A 440 32.27 -7.94 -7.59
N TYR A 441 33.17 -7.07 -8.06
CA TYR A 441 33.88 -7.27 -9.33
C TYR A 441 34.67 -8.59 -9.33
N SER A 442 35.39 -8.87 -8.25
CA SER A 442 36.23 -10.07 -8.13
C SER A 442 35.39 -11.34 -8.10
N GLU A 443 34.30 -11.36 -7.34
CA GLU A 443 33.38 -12.52 -7.28
C GLU A 443 32.78 -12.83 -8.67
N LEU A 444 32.30 -11.82 -9.40
CA LEU A 444 31.78 -12.02 -10.76
C LEU A 444 32.82 -12.62 -11.71
N ARG A 445 34.08 -12.17 -11.61
CA ARG A 445 35.21 -12.69 -12.39
C ARG A 445 35.54 -14.13 -12.03
N ASP A 446 35.54 -14.46 -10.75
CA ASP A 446 35.82 -15.81 -10.25
C ASP A 446 34.71 -16.80 -10.64
N LEU A 447 33.48 -16.31 -10.75
CA LEU A 447 32.33 -17.04 -11.29
C LEU A 447 32.37 -17.21 -12.82
N GLY A 448 33.38 -16.65 -13.50
CA GLY A 448 33.62 -16.83 -14.93
C GLY A 448 32.98 -15.76 -15.82
N TYR A 449 32.42 -14.68 -15.26
CA TYR A 449 31.84 -13.61 -16.06
C TYR A 449 32.91 -12.65 -16.62
N HIS A 450 32.58 -12.11 -17.78
CA HIS A 450 33.17 -10.88 -18.32
C HIS A 450 32.33 -9.70 -17.85
N VAL A 451 32.91 -8.86 -16.99
CA VAL A 451 32.28 -7.60 -16.58
C VAL A 451 32.50 -6.57 -17.68
N CYS A 452 31.41 -5.98 -18.14
CA CYS A 452 31.32 -5.15 -19.33
C CYS A 452 30.49 -3.89 -19.07
N ARG A 453 30.76 -2.86 -19.86
CA ARG A 453 29.95 -1.64 -19.96
C ARG A 453 29.25 -1.62 -21.31
N PHE A 454 28.03 -1.11 -21.34
CA PHE A 454 27.34 -0.86 -22.60
C PHE A 454 27.89 0.41 -23.26
N ASP A 455 28.59 0.24 -24.38
CA ASP A 455 29.13 1.35 -25.17
C ASP A 455 28.07 1.83 -26.17
N ILE A 456 27.50 3.00 -25.88
CA ILE A 456 26.38 3.56 -26.65
C ILE A 456 26.72 3.95 -28.10
N TYR A 457 28.01 4.10 -28.43
CA TYR A 457 28.45 4.48 -29.78
C TYR A 457 28.53 3.27 -30.72
N SER A 458 29.05 2.16 -30.20
CA SER A 458 29.09 0.88 -30.91
C SER A 458 27.85 0.02 -30.67
N MET A 459 27.00 0.41 -29.71
CA MET A 459 25.84 -0.37 -29.25
C MET A 459 26.22 -1.81 -28.87
N ALA A 460 27.37 -1.95 -28.20
CA ALA A 460 27.95 -3.24 -27.84
C ALA A 460 28.45 -3.22 -26.40
N LEU A 461 28.46 -4.38 -25.74
CA LEU A 461 29.17 -4.60 -24.49
C LEU A 461 30.68 -4.63 -24.73
N LYS A 462 31.39 -3.79 -23.97
CA LYS A 462 32.85 -3.75 -23.95
C LYS A 462 33.36 -4.17 -22.57
N PRO A 463 34.28 -5.15 -22.47
CA PRO A 463 34.89 -5.53 -21.20
C PRO A 463 35.54 -4.35 -20.50
N VAL A 464 35.36 -4.26 -19.18
CA VAL A 464 35.97 -3.23 -18.34
C VAL A 464 36.93 -3.85 -17.33
N ARG A 465 37.99 -3.10 -17.01
CA ARG A 465 38.88 -3.40 -15.89
C ARG A 465 38.58 -2.41 -14.78
N VAL A 466 38.11 -2.92 -13.66
CA VAL A 466 37.84 -2.13 -12.46
C VAL A 466 39.08 -2.24 -11.58
N ALA A 467 39.77 -1.11 -11.38
CA ALA A 467 40.99 -1.02 -10.58
C ALA A 467 40.77 -0.23 -9.27
N GLU A 468 39.67 0.51 -9.19
CA GLU A 468 39.29 1.37 -8.07
C GLU A 468 37.81 1.15 -7.74
N GLN A 469 37.40 1.57 -6.55
CA GLN A 469 36.00 1.52 -6.13
C GLN A 469 35.14 2.41 -7.03
N ILE A 470 33.94 1.91 -7.36
CA ILE A 470 32.97 2.59 -8.22
C ILE A 470 31.92 3.25 -7.33
N SER A 471 31.81 4.58 -7.35
CA SER A 471 30.79 5.26 -6.53
C SER A 471 29.38 4.78 -6.84
N TYR A 472 28.99 4.79 -8.12
CA TYR A 472 27.71 4.29 -8.62
C TYR A 472 27.83 4.00 -10.12
N GLU A 473 27.50 2.79 -10.56
CA GLU A 473 27.34 2.43 -11.96
C GLU A 473 26.58 1.10 -12.10
N ASN A 474 25.75 0.94 -13.14
CA ASN A 474 25.27 -0.40 -13.52
C ASN A 474 26.21 -1.04 -14.53
N LEU A 475 26.73 -2.22 -14.22
CA LEU A 475 27.59 -2.99 -15.13
C LEU A 475 26.94 -4.30 -15.53
N PHE A 476 27.30 -4.78 -16.72
CA PHE A 476 26.82 -6.05 -17.24
C PHE A 476 27.85 -7.15 -17.01
N ALA A 477 27.47 -8.27 -16.42
CA ALA A 477 28.30 -9.45 -16.30
C ALA A 477 27.78 -10.53 -17.26
N CYS A 478 28.56 -10.87 -18.29
CA CYS A 478 28.15 -11.84 -19.31
C CYS A 478 29.15 -13.01 -19.46
N LEU A 479 28.64 -14.21 -19.74
CA LEU A 479 29.49 -15.39 -19.95
C LEU A 479 30.17 -15.37 -21.32
N ASP A 480 29.53 -14.75 -22.31
CA ASP A 480 30.01 -14.64 -23.68
C ASP A 480 29.63 -13.26 -24.28
N PRO A 481 30.56 -12.29 -24.25
CA PRO A 481 30.32 -10.96 -24.81
C PRO A 481 30.01 -10.97 -26.30
N GLU A 482 30.59 -11.91 -27.08
CA GLU A 482 30.35 -11.98 -28.53
C GLU A 482 28.93 -12.42 -28.82
N GLN A 483 28.43 -13.42 -28.09
CA GLN A 483 27.03 -13.84 -28.18
C GLN A 483 26.06 -12.71 -27.81
N VAL A 484 26.34 -11.98 -26.73
CA VAL A 484 25.51 -10.84 -26.32
C VAL A 484 25.52 -9.75 -27.39
N ASN A 485 26.69 -9.40 -27.93
CA ASN A 485 26.82 -8.39 -28.97
C ASN A 485 26.13 -8.78 -30.27
N GLY A 486 26.24 -10.04 -30.71
CA GLY A 486 25.47 -10.55 -31.86
C GLY A 486 23.95 -10.43 -31.65
N ARG A 487 23.48 -10.62 -30.41
CA ARG A 487 22.09 -10.38 -30.04
C ARG A 487 21.73 -8.89 -30.06
N LEU A 488 22.58 -7.98 -29.58
CA LEU A 488 22.33 -6.53 -29.69
C LEU A 488 22.24 -6.07 -31.15
N GLU A 489 23.14 -6.56 -32.00
CA GLU A 489 23.16 -6.23 -33.44
C GLU A 489 21.87 -6.69 -34.13
N GLY A 490 21.39 -7.89 -33.80
CA GLY A 490 20.16 -8.47 -34.35
C GLY A 490 18.86 -7.93 -33.76
N ALA A 491 18.87 -6.80 -33.05
CA ALA A 491 17.68 -6.21 -32.45
C ALA A 491 16.64 -5.81 -33.52
N PRO A 492 15.34 -6.13 -33.33
CA PRO A 492 14.27 -5.69 -34.23
C PRO A 492 14.26 -4.17 -34.43
N GLU A 493 13.95 -3.71 -35.64
CA GLU A 493 14.05 -2.29 -36.03
C GLU A 493 13.21 -1.36 -35.12
N ASN A 494 12.01 -1.79 -34.75
CA ASN A 494 11.15 -1.03 -33.83
C ASN A 494 11.78 -0.87 -32.44
N ARG A 495 12.51 -1.88 -31.95
CA ARG A 495 13.20 -1.83 -30.65
C ARG A 495 14.48 -0.99 -30.73
N ARG A 496 15.21 -1.12 -31.85
CA ARG A 496 16.38 -0.28 -32.14
C ARG A 496 16.01 1.20 -32.16
N ARG A 497 14.89 1.57 -32.77
CA ARG A 497 14.38 2.95 -32.75
C ARG A 497 14.11 3.46 -31.33
N ILE A 498 13.47 2.66 -30.48
CA ILE A 498 13.19 3.02 -29.07
C ILE A 498 14.50 3.20 -28.31
N ALA A 499 15.45 2.28 -28.47
CA ALA A 499 16.76 2.35 -27.83
C ALA A 499 17.55 3.61 -28.24
N LEU A 500 17.51 4.00 -29.52
CA LEU A 500 18.16 5.21 -30.00
C LEU A 500 17.56 6.48 -29.39
N ASP A 501 16.23 6.57 -29.29
CA ASP A 501 15.54 7.68 -28.62
C ASP A 501 15.93 7.78 -27.14
N LEU A 502 16.05 6.63 -26.45
CA LEU A 502 16.52 6.58 -25.06
C LEU A 502 17.96 7.05 -24.92
N ILE A 503 18.86 6.58 -25.77
CA ILE A 503 20.27 7.00 -25.77
C ILE A 503 20.37 8.51 -26.03
N GLU A 504 19.63 9.04 -26.99
CA GLU A 504 19.65 10.47 -27.30
C GLU A 504 19.17 11.33 -26.12
N LYS A 505 18.06 10.94 -25.49
CA LYS A 505 17.54 11.60 -24.29
C LYS A 505 18.53 11.56 -23.14
N ALA A 506 19.07 10.38 -22.83
CA ALA A 506 20.04 10.22 -21.75
C ALA A 506 21.30 11.07 -21.98
N ARG A 507 21.81 11.11 -23.21
CA ARG A 507 22.96 11.98 -23.57
C ARG A 507 22.66 13.46 -23.41
N ALA A 508 21.48 13.92 -23.87
CA ALA A 508 21.08 15.31 -23.71
C ALA A 508 21.01 15.69 -22.23
N THR A 509 20.48 14.78 -21.43
CA THR A 509 20.34 14.91 -20.00
C THR A 509 21.70 14.97 -19.26
N ASP A 510 22.64 14.07 -19.58
CA ASP A 510 23.99 14.10 -19.02
C ASP A 510 24.72 15.40 -19.38
N ARG A 511 24.52 15.87 -20.61
CA ARG A 511 25.09 17.14 -21.06
C ARG A 511 24.55 18.34 -20.28
N ILE A 512 23.27 18.34 -19.92
CA ILE A 512 22.67 19.40 -19.08
C ILE A 512 23.33 19.40 -17.70
N LYS A 513 23.52 18.24 -17.07
CA LYS A 513 24.21 18.12 -15.77
C LYS A 513 25.64 18.66 -15.83
N GLU A 514 26.44 18.24 -16.81
CA GLU A 514 27.80 18.75 -17.01
C GLU A 514 27.85 20.27 -17.11
N LEU A 515 26.87 20.86 -17.80
CA LEU A 515 26.80 22.30 -18.02
C LEU A 515 26.32 23.07 -16.78
N GLN A 516 25.48 22.47 -15.93
CA GLN A 516 25.03 23.08 -14.67
C GLN A 516 26.15 23.18 -13.62
N HIS A 517 27.16 22.31 -13.68
CA HIS A 517 28.30 22.32 -12.76
C HIS A 517 29.45 23.28 -13.15
N LEU A 518 29.35 24.03 -14.26
CA LEU A 518 30.43 24.86 -14.78
C LEU A 518 30.07 26.35 -14.83
N GLU A 519 30.62 27.15 -13.90
CA GLU A 519 30.47 28.61 -13.88
C GLU A 519 31.29 29.28 -15.01
N THR A 520 30.69 29.61 -16.17
CA THR A 520 31.25 30.65 -17.09
C THR A 520 30.28 31.15 -18.18
N TYR A 521 30.40 32.44 -18.51
CA TYR A 521 29.49 33.22 -19.38
C TYR A 521 29.42 32.77 -20.87
N LYS A 522 30.46 32.11 -21.40
CA LYS A 522 30.55 31.71 -22.84
C LYS A 522 29.57 30.60 -23.24
N LYS A 523 28.95 29.93 -22.25
CA LYS A 523 28.12 28.73 -22.41
C LYS A 523 26.61 28.95 -22.36
N LYS A 524 26.12 30.19 -22.16
CA LYS A 524 24.68 30.47 -22.14
C LYS A 524 23.99 30.09 -23.46
N ALA A 525 24.68 30.26 -24.60
CA ALA A 525 24.19 29.83 -25.91
C ALA A 525 24.17 28.29 -26.05
N GLU A 526 25.19 27.57 -25.56
CA GLU A 526 25.25 26.10 -25.60
C GLU A 526 24.22 25.44 -24.67
N LEU A 527 24.00 26.01 -23.48
CA LEU A 527 22.90 25.63 -22.58
C LEU A 527 21.54 25.86 -23.23
N THR A 528 21.36 27.01 -23.89
CA THR A 528 20.11 27.33 -24.61
C THR A 528 19.85 26.33 -25.73
N GLU A 529 20.88 25.90 -26.45
CA GLU A 529 20.77 24.92 -27.52
C GLU A 529 20.49 23.49 -26.98
N ALA A 530 21.14 23.08 -25.90
CA ALA A 530 20.85 21.79 -25.25
C ALA A 530 19.41 21.74 -24.68
N PHE A 531 18.96 22.83 -24.05
CA PHE A 531 17.57 22.97 -23.62
C PHE A 531 16.61 23.01 -24.80
N ARG A 532 16.98 23.62 -25.93
CA ARG A 532 16.18 23.63 -27.15
C ARG A 532 16.00 22.21 -27.70
N VAL A 533 17.07 21.43 -27.82
CA VAL A 533 17.01 20.03 -28.28
C VAL A 533 16.17 19.19 -27.32
N TRP A 534 16.40 19.30 -26.01
CA TRP A 534 15.58 18.60 -25.02
C TRP A 534 14.10 19.00 -25.10
N ALA A 535 13.81 20.30 -25.21
CA ALA A 535 12.46 20.81 -25.34
C ALA A 535 11.78 20.40 -26.65
N GLU A 536 12.51 20.37 -27.77
CA GLU A 536 12.02 19.90 -29.07
C GLU A 536 11.73 18.41 -29.05
N THR A 537 12.58 17.59 -28.43
CA THR A 537 12.34 16.16 -28.26
C THR A 537 11.19 15.89 -27.28
N ALA A 538 11.11 16.63 -26.17
CA ALA A 538 10.00 16.58 -25.23
C ALA A 538 8.68 17.05 -25.87
N GLN A 539 8.74 18.05 -26.75
CA GLN A 539 7.59 18.56 -27.49
C GLN A 539 7.18 17.59 -28.61
N GLY A 540 8.13 16.94 -29.29
CA GLY A 540 7.86 15.85 -30.24
C GLY A 540 7.22 14.64 -29.56
N ALA A 541 7.71 14.27 -28.37
CA ALA A 541 7.09 13.25 -27.52
C ALA A 541 5.69 13.67 -27.05
N LEU A 542 5.50 14.96 -26.70
CA LEU A 542 4.21 15.53 -26.33
C LEU A 542 3.21 15.53 -27.49
N GLU A 543 3.64 15.89 -28.70
CA GLU A 543 2.79 15.85 -29.89
C GLU A 543 2.46 14.41 -30.30
N THR A 544 3.41 13.48 -30.14
CA THR A 544 3.18 12.04 -30.30
C THR A 544 2.17 11.54 -29.27
N GLU A 545 2.27 11.99 -28.02
CA GLU A 545 1.33 11.62 -26.95
C GLU A 545 -0.03 12.28 -27.14
N LYS A 546 -0.10 13.52 -27.64
CA LYS A 546 -1.36 14.15 -28.05
C LYS A 546 -2.02 13.40 -29.19
N ALA A 547 -1.25 12.98 -30.20
CA ALA A 547 -1.76 12.18 -31.30
C ALA A 547 -2.28 10.83 -30.79
N ARG A 548 -1.53 10.17 -29.89
CA ARG A 548 -1.97 8.94 -29.22
C ARG A 548 -3.21 9.16 -28.35
N CYS A 549 -3.31 10.26 -27.61
CA CYS A 549 -4.49 10.62 -26.82
C CYS A 549 -5.71 10.89 -27.70
N LEU A 550 -5.52 11.53 -28.85
CA LEU A 550 -6.58 11.75 -29.85
C LEU A 550 -7.03 10.43 -30.48
N GLU A 551 -6.09 9.52 -30.78
CA GLU A 551 -6.39 8.16 -31.24
C GLU A 551 -7.12 7.35 -30.17
N LEU A 552 -6.65 7.36 -28.92
CA LEU A 552 -7.28 6.70 -27.79
C LEU A 552 -8.67 7.25 -27.54
N LYS A 553 -8.86 8.58 -27.62
CA LYS A 553 -10.18 9.21 -27.52
C LYS A 553 -11.11 8.78 -28.66
N SER A 554 -10.61 8.73 -29.90
CA SER A 554 -11.38 8.22 -31.04
C SER A 554 -11.74 6.74 -30.87
N TRP A 555 -10.83 5.93 -30.33
CA TRP A 555 -11.08 4.54 -29.98
C TRP A 555 -12.09 4.40 -28.83
N ALA A 556 -12.03 5.27 -27.82
CA ALA A 556 -12.99 5.33 -26.72
C ALA A 556 -14.40 5.63 -27.24
N GLU A 557 -14.53 6.63 -28.11
CA GLU A 557 -15.79 7.02 -28.73
C GLU A 557 -16.36 5.89 -29.59
N LYS A 558 -15.52 5.21 -30.39
CA LYS A 558 -15.94 4.03 -31.17
C LYS A 558 -16.33 2.85 -30.28
N ALA A 559 -15.60 2.60 -29.21
CA ALA A 559 -15.89 1.53 -28.25
C ALA A 559 -17.20 1.81 -27.49
N GLN A 560 -17.44 3.06 -27.11
CA GLN A 560 -18.69 3.47 -26.47
C GLN A 560 -19.89 3.34 -27.41
N ALA A 561 -19.74 3.73 -28.69
CA ALA A 561 -20.78 3.53 -29.69
C ALA A 561 -21.08 2.03 -29.93
N ALA A 562 -20.04 1.19 -29.99
CA ALA A 562 -20.20 -0.26 -30.08
C ALA A 562 -20.88 -0.85 -28.82
N PHE A 563 -20.53 -0.34 -27.64
CA PHE A 563 -21.14 -0.75 -26.36
C PHE A 563 -22.63 -0.41 -26.30
N GLU A 564 -23.02 0.79 -26.74
CA GLU A 564 -24.43 1.19 -26.82
C GLU A 564 -25.22 0.30 -27.78
N GLN A 565 -24.65 -0.03 -28.94
CA GLN A 565 -25.25 -0.94 -29.92
C GLN A 565 -25.41 -2.38 -29.38
N GLU A 566 -24.40 -2.91 -28.70
CA GLU A 566 -24.46 -4.24 -28.08
C GLU A 566 -25.44 -4.27 -26.88
N ARG A 567 -25.50 -3.20 -26.09
CA ARG A 567 -26.47 -3.08 -24.99
C ARG A 567 -27.90 -3.07 -25.49
N GLU A 568 -28.17 -2.37 -26.60
CA GLU A 568 -29.47 -2.39 -27.27
C GLU A 568 -29.82 -3.80 -27.77
N THR A 569 -28.87 -4.47 -28.43
CA THR A 569 -29.01 -5.85 -28.91
C THR A 569 -29.31 -6.82 -27.75
N SER A 570 -28.65 -6.65 -26.60
CA SER A 570 -28.91 -7.40 -25.36
C SER A 570 -30.33 -7.18 -24.83
N GLY A 571 -30.82 -5.93 -24.89
CA GLY A 571 -32.19 -5.57 -24.52
C GLY A 571 -33.23 -6.25 -25.42
N GLN A 572 -33.02 -6.24 -26.73
CA GLN A 572 -33.90 -6.91 -27.70
C GLN A 572 -33.93 -8.44 -27.50
N LEU A 573 -32.77 -9.05 -27.22
CA LEU A 573 -32.68 -10.48 -26.90
C LEU A 573 -33.42 -10.83 -25.60
N ARG A 574 -33.33 -10.00 -24.56
CA ARG A 574 -34.09 -10.18 -23.31
C ARG A 574 -35.59 -10.20 -23.55
N GLN A 575 -36.09 -9.23 -24.29
CA GLN A 575 -37.52 -9.15 -24.60
C GLN A 575 -37.97 -10.41 -25.35
N ARG A 576 -37.20 -10.85 -26.34
CA ARG A 576 -37.53 -12.03 -27.14
C ARG A 576 -37.48 -13.34 -26.34
N ILE A 577 -36.57 -13.45 -25.37
CA ILE A 577 -36.52 -14.58 -24.43
C ILE A 577 -37.75 -14.56 -23.52
N HIS A 578 -38.14 -13.40 -23.01
CA HIS A 578 -39.34 -13.23 -22.18
C HIS A 578 -40.60 -13.65 -22.95
N ASP A 579 -40.76 -13.17 -24.20
CA ASP A 579 -41.91 -13.52 -25.04
C ASP A 579 -41.98 -15.03 -25.34
N LEU A 580 -40.83 -15.67 -25.56
CA LEU A 580 -40.74 -17.12 -25.75
C LEU A 580 -41.06 -17.91 -24.48
N GLN A 581 -40.70 -17.40 -23.30
CA GLN A 581 -41.04 -18.02 -22.02
C GLN A 581 -42.54 -17.93 -21.74
N ALA A 582 -43.17 -16.79 -22.02
CA ALA A 582 -44.61 -16.63 -21.91
C ALA A 582 -45.36 -17.61 -22.85
N ALA A 583 -44.92 -17.74 -24.10
CA ALA A 583 -45.48 -18.72 -25.04
C ALA A 583 -45.26 -20.18 -24.57
N LEU A 584 -44.12 -20.48 -23.95
CA LEU A 584 -43.83 -21.80 -23.40
C LEU A 584 -44.78 -22.15 -22.24
N GLU A 585 -45.02 -21.21 -21.33
CA GLU A 585 -45.95 -21.37 -20.20
C GLU A 585 -47.39 -21.60 -20.68
N GLU A 586 -47.83 -20.83 -21.68
CA GLU A 586 -49.15 -21.01 -22.31
C GLU A 586 -49.29 -22.41 -22.94
N HIS A 587 -48.31 -22.83 -23.75
CA HIS A 587 -48.33 -24.15 -24.39
C HIS A 587 -48.21 -25.31 -23.39
N GLN A 588 -47.48 -25.13 -22.28
CA GLN A 588 -47.40 -26.12 -21.20
C GLN A 588 -48.73 -26.25 -20.47
N SER A 589 -49.41 -25.13 -20.18
CA SER A 589 -50.75 -25.13 -19.58
C SER A 589 -51.76 -25.87 -20.46
N ILE A 590 -51.77 -25.60 -21.76
CA ILE A 590 -52.64 -26.28 -22.73
C ILE A 590 -52.35 -27.79 -22.76
N SER A 591 -51.07 -28.20 -22.73
CA SER A 591 -50.71 -29.63 -22.68
C SER A 591 -51.19 -30.32 -21.40
N VAL A 592 -51.16 -29.64 -20.25
CA VAL A 592 -51.68 -30.17 -18.98
C VAL A 592 -53.20 -30.32 -19.04
N GLU A 593 -53.92 -29.33 -19.53
CA GLU A 593 -55.38 -29.38 -19.71
C GLU A 593 -55.79 -30.48 -20.70
N MET A 594 -55.07 -30.63 -21.82
CA MET A 594 -55.32 -31.70 -22.80
C MET A 594 -55.05 -33.09 -22.23
N LYS A 595 -54.03 -33.27 -21.38
CA LYS A 595 -53.80 -34.53 -20.66
C LYS A 595 -54.93 -34.83 -19.67
N ALA A 596 -55.44 -33.81 -18.98
CA ALA A 596 -56.56 -33.95 -18.07
C ALA A 596 -57.87 -34.30 -18.81
N TRP A 597 -58.07 -33.74 -20.01
CA TRP A 597 -59.19 -34.03 -20.90
C TRP A 597 -59.11 -35.44 -21.48
N ALA A 598 -57.95 -35.85 -22.01
CA ALA A 598 -57.72 -37.19 -22.55
C ALA A 598 -57.92 -38.31 -21.52
N ASN A 599 -57.76 -38.01 -20.23
CA ASN A 599 -58.01 -38.96 -19.13
C ASN A 599 -59.49 -39.03 -18.68
N LYS A 600 -60.36 -38.14 -19.15
CA LYS A 600 -61.74 -37.98 -18.66
C LYS A 600 -62.84 -38.50 -19.59
N ASP A 601 -62.58 -38.77 -20.88
CA ASP A 601 -63.64 -39.19 -21.82
C ASP A 601 -63.19 -40.24 -22.85
N GLN A 602 -64.00 -41.28 -23.05
CA GLN A 602 -63.74 -42.46 -23.90
C GLN A 602 -64.09 -42.25 -25.40
N GLY A 603 -64.17 -41.00 -25.86
CA GLY A 603 -64.74 -40.67 -27.18
C GLY A 603 -63.79 -40.23 -28.30
N ASP A 604 -62.59 -39.72 -28.00
CA ASP A 604 -61.67 -39.14 -29.02
C ASP A 604 -60.19 -39.22 -28.60
N TYR A 605 -59.81 -40.32 -27.97
CA TYR A 605 -58.50 -40.49 -27.33
C TYR A 605 -57.33 -40.40 -28.33
N GLU A 606 -57.48 -40.91 -29.55
CA GLU A 606 -56.42 -40.89 -30.57
C GLU A 606 -56.12 -39.47 -31.08
N ASP A 607 -57.16 -38.68 -31.37
CA ASP A 607 -57.03 -37.29 -31.81
C ASP A 607 -56.44 -36.39 -30.71
N ALA A 608 -56.85 -36.62 -29.45
CA ALA A 608 -56.28 -35.95 -28.27
C ALA A 608 -54.78 -36.23 -28.10
N VAL A 609 -54.38 -37.49 -28.28
CA VAL A 609 -52.99 -37.94 -28.15
C VAL A 609 -52.14 -37.41 -29.32
N GLU A 610 -52.66 -37.39 -30.54
CA GLU A 610 -51.95 -36.82 -31.69
C GLU A 610 -51.79 -35.30 -31.56
N LEU A 611 -52.83 -34.58 -31.13
CA LEU A 611 -52.76 -33.14 -30.91
C LEU A 611 -51.77 -32.80 -29.78
N ASN A 612 -51.79 -33.55 -28.66
CA ASN A 612 -50.82 -33.39 -27.58
C ASN A 612 -49.38 -33.70 -28.05
N ARG A 613 -49.19 -34.68 -28.95
CA ARG A 613 -47.87 -34.96 -29.56
C ARG A 613 -47.37 -33.78 -30.40
N LYS A 614 -48.25 -33.10 -31.14
CA LYS A 614 -47.93 -31.87 -31.89
C LYS A 614 -47.55 -30.72 -30.95
N TYR A 615 -48.28 -30.54 -29.84
CA TYR A 615 -47.94 -29.53 -28.82
C TYR A 615 -46.61 -29.83 -28.11
N LEU A 616 -46.34 -31.08 -27.74
CA LEU A 616 -45.06 -31.49 -27.15
C LEU A 616 -43.89 -31.28 -28.12
N SER A 617 -44.09 -31.49 -29.43
CA SER A 617 -43.09 -31.14 -30.45
C SER A 617 -42.83 -29.64 -30.49
N ARG A 618 -43.90 -28.82 -30.44
CA ARG A 618 -43.80 -27.37 -30.44
C ARG A 618 -43.09 -26.83 -29.19
N ILE A 619 -43.35 -27.40 -28.03
CA ILE A 619 -42.67 -27.10 -26.76
C ILE A 619 -41.16 -27.33 -26.91
N ARG A 620 -40.73 -28.49 -27.42
CA ARG A 620 -39.30 -28.80 -27.64
C ARG A 620 -38.63 -27.81 -28.60
N ASP A 621 -39.32 -27.39 -29.65
CA ASP A 621 -38.80 -26.39 -30.59
C ASP A 621 -38.63 -25.01 -29.93
N LEU A 622 -39.59 -24.59 -29.12
CA LEU A 622 -39.53 -23.34 -28.35
C LEU A 622 -38.41 -23.37 -27.30
N GLU A 623 -38.24 -24.49 -26.58
CA GLU A 623 -37.15 -24.69 -25.62
C GLU A 623 -35.77 -24.59 -26.31
N LYS A 624 -35.63 -25.19 -27.49
CA LYS A 624 -34.39 -25.13 -28.29
C LYS A 624 -34.09 -23.70 -28.77
N GLN A 625 -35.11 -22.95 -29.17
CA GLN A 625 -34.97 -21.55 -29.56
C GLN A 625 -34.60 -20.65 -28.38
N ALA A 626 -35.27 -20.82 -27.24
CA ALA A 626 -34.96 -20.09 -26.01
C ALA A 626 -33.54 -20.40 -25.50
N GLY A 627 -33.10 -21.66 -25.57
CA GLY A 627 -31.75 -22.07 -25.19
C GLY A 627 -30.66 -21.39 -26.05
N ARG A 628 -30.86 -21.33 -27.38
CA ARG A 628 -29.94 -20.63 -28.29
C ARG A 628 -29.87 -19.13 -28.01
N LEU A 629 -31.01 -18.48 -27.76
CA LEU A 629 -31.04 -17.05 -27.46
C LEU A 629 -30.40 -16.72 -26.10
N LYS A 630 -30.61 -17.56 -25.08
CA LYS A 630 -29.93 -17.44 -23.78
C LYS A 630 -28.41 -17.59 -23.91
N GLN A 631 -27.94 -18.52 -24.75
CA GLN A 631 -26.51 -18.68 -25.03
C GLN A 631 -25.92 -17.46 -25.73
N ASN A 632 -26.59 -16.95 -26.77
CA ASN A 632 -26.16 -15.73 -27.47
C ASN A 632 -26.13 -14.51 -26.55
N GLN A 633 -27.15 -14.35 -25.70
CA GLN A 633 -27.19 -13.29 -24.70
C GLN A 633 -26.04 -13.40 -23.69
N ARG A 634 -25.68 -14.61 -23.26
CA ARG A 634 -24.57 -14.83 -22.32
C ARG A 634 -23.21 -14.49 -22.93
N VAL A 635 -23.00 -14.82 -24.20
CA VAL A 635 -21.78 -14.44 -24.94
C VAL A 635 -21.69 -12.92 -25.07
N LEU A 636 -22.80 -12.27 -25.40
CA LEU A 636 -22.88 -10.82 -25.55
C LEU A 636 -22.67 -10.07 -24.21
N LEU A 637 -23.25 -10.55 -23.11
CA LEU A 637 -23.04 -9.97 -21.77
C LEU A 637 -21.58 -10.06 -21.32
N LYS A 638 -20.92 -11.19 -21.62
CA LYS A 638 -19.49 -11.35 -21.34
C LYS A 638 -18.64 -10.37 -22.17
N GLY A 639 -18.99 -10.17 -23.44
CA GLY A 639 -18.35 -9.16 -24.30
C GLY A 639 -18.53 -7.72 -23.77
N LEU A 640 -19.73 -7.40 -23.29
CA LEU A 640 -20.03 -6.10 -22.66
C LEU A 640 -19.25 -5.88 -21.36
N GLU A 641 -19.13 -6.89 -20.49
CA GLU A 641 -18.31 -6.83 -19.26
C GLU A 641 -16.82 -6.60 -19.59
N ASP A 642 -16.29 -7.31 -20.59
CA ASP A 642 -14.91 -7.16 -21.05
C ASP A 642 -14.66 -5.76 -21.67
N MET A 643 -15.65 -5.21 -22.38
CA MET A 643 -15.60 -3.86 -22.96
C MET A 643 -15.74 -2.76 -21.90
N GLU A 644 -16.59 -2.94 -20.90
CA GLU A 644 -16.76 -2.00 -19.79
C GLU A 644 -15.46 -1.88 -18.99
N ARG A 645 -14.83 -3.02 -18.67
CA ARG A 645 -13.52 -3.07 -18.01
C ARG A 645 -12.46 -2.29 -18.79
N ARG A 646 -12.34 -2.56 -20.10
CA ARG A 646 -11.39 -1.85 -20.98
C ARG A 646 -11.68 -0.36 -21.13
N SER A 647 -12.94 0.07 -21.05
CA SER A 647 -13.32 1.49 -21.17
C SER A 647 -13.05 2.28 -19.88
N VAL A 648 -13.19 1.66 -18.71
CA VAL A 648 -12.75 2.22 -17.42
C VAL A 648 -11.24 2.42 -17.40
N ASP A 649 -10.48 1.43 -17.90
CA ASP A 649 -9.02 1.52 -18.03
C ASP A 649 -8.59 2.66 -18.98
N LEU A 650 -9.29 2.82 -20.11
CA LEU A 650 -9.04 3.90 -21.07
C LEU A 650 -9.41 5.29 -20.50
N ALA A 651 -10.51 5.39 -19.75
CA ALA A 651 -10.98 6.63 -19.15
C ALA A 651 -10.10 7.09 -17.98
N ALA A 652 -9.51 6.15 -17.23
CA ALA A 652 -8.47 6.42 -16.24
C ALA A 652 -7.22 7.02 -16.91
N GLY A 653 -6.78 6.43 -18.02
CA GLY A 653 -5.67 6.96 -18.83
C GLY A 653 -5.90 8.36 -19.40
N ILE A 654 -7.16 8.75 -19.68
CA ILE A 654 -7.50 10.09 -20.19
C ILE A 654 -7.62 11.12 -19.06
N ARG A 655 -8.17 10.76 -17.87
CA ARG A 655 -8.37 11.72 -16.76
C ARG A 655 -7.06 12.16 -16.09
N ASP A 656 -6.01 11.36 -16.13
CA ASP A 656 -4.70 11.68 -15.54
C ASP A 656 -3.75 12.43 -16.51
N THR A 657 -4.22 12.80 -17.70
CA THR A 657 -3.50 13.72 -18.62
C THR A 657 -3.54 15.18 -18.15
N GLY A 658 -3.24 15.44 -16.88
CA GLY A 658 -2.94 16.75 -16.29
C GLY A 658 -1.70 17.45 -16.88
N LEU A 659 -1.19 17.00 -18.03
CA LEU A 659 -0.05 17.56 -18.73
C LEU A 659 -0.30 19.02 -19.18
N LEU A 660 -1.55 19.40 -19.46
CA LEU A 660 -1.89 20.78 -19.81
C LEU A 660 -1.75 21.76 -18.63
N ALA A 661 -1.85 21.29 -17.39
CA ALA A 661 -1.71 22.12 -16.19
C ALA A 661 -0.26 22.18 -15.66
N LEU A 662 0.51 21.10 -15.82
CA LEU A 662 1.89 20.99 -15.32
C LEU A 662 2.92 21.65 -16.23
N VAL A 663 2.80 21.50 -17.55
CA VAL A 663 3.72 22.13 -18.51
C VAL A 663 3.57 23.66 -18.52
N ARG A 664 2.36 24.17 -18.24
CA ARG A 664 2.10 25.62 -18.19
C ARG A 664 2.62 26.30 -16.93
N ASN A 665 2.77 25.58 -15.80
CA ASN A 665 3.06 26.19 -14.50
C ASN A 665 4.51 26.11 -14.01
N ARG A 666 5.38 25.25 -14.58
CA ARG A 666 6.77 25.11 -14.09
C ARG A 666 7.88 25.46 -15.08
N VAL A 667 7.61 25.51 -16.39
CA VAL A 667 8.64 25.87 -17.39
C VAL A 667 8.83 27.40 -17.50
N PHE A 668 7.86 28.21 -17.08
CA PHE A 668 7.91 29.69 -17.21
C PHE A 668 8.21 30.48 -15.92
N ASN A 669 8.37 29.82 -14.76
CA ASN A 669 8.46 30.51 -13.45
C ASN A 669 9.81 30.39 -12.72
N ARG A 670 10.87 29.94 -13.40
CA ARG A 670 12.26 30.17 -12.93
C ARG A 670 13.06 30.75 -14.09
N GLY A 671 12.97 32.06 -14.23
CA GLY A 671 13.91 32.87 -15.01
C GLY A 671 15.19 33.14 -14.25
#